data_AF-A0A1G3PF00-F1
#
_entry.id   AF-A0A1G3PF00-F1
#
_cell.length_a   1.000
_cell.length_b   1.000
_cell.length_c   1.000
_cell.angle_alpha   90.00
_cell.angle_beta   90.00
_cell.angle_gamma   90.00
#
_symmetry.space_group_name_H-M   'P 1'
#
loop_
_entity.id
_entity.type
_entity.pdbx_description
1 polymer ?
#
loop_
_entity_poly.entity_id
_entity_poly.type
_entity_poly.pdbx_seq_one_letter_code
_entity_poly.pdbx_strand_id
1 'polypeptide(L)'
;MKRIVSVFMLIIILSVVAAGCSSNVDPAVSQDSGSPSDSQTNSDVTVVDLNSTEYPVEDTQLWQSVMEEVSKEFPLQPTVTENKESNQLERMQAITGSNPSKAQIIEHLKFAGNKYSIPYEVLYGIAIEESGLRQYLSNGQPLISGDNGIGIMQVTPWAVSEKFNEYSLKWDYKYNIEAGAQVVLGKWRYVSQRNPTGNNDSLILENWYLTIWAYNGYSTINNPNEYRNGPRTWSNGMITWTRTACYQAEVLAEIKKEFGIAITPIPNSQLPLTGIPASGKVFSTPLPKHYTQTVKTVNLKANPIYSYKFNSLRSAYDIEVKIENTGESVIGAFSAGVWINGAHYTYSIQSLQAKTVKSFFIETAIKNPGDYPYKVLADNTAIITEDNELDNEVSATLIIRNCTITIPDNIIAGKQTIVSGNTYGIAKVQIKVDGYVLKDSSGNSFVTVNQNAYSLSYTFSEPGYGRKLVVDGYDSAGGKVISKEATINITGENTVDIIVEYPQEIVAGAQCTFTGTAPGIHSLVFSVDGYILKSGAASSIAVVNNRFSFPYTFSQPGSDRLLVVKGYDSQGNLLKTLQDSLTIKAEGALSPVPVIKSINYTTLPLKTMDEEGLQIILSEQSQLQKQRSYFVKTSIRRTSGTWVIASAEAIIKPGTTQTAIESSVVFNTAGTIYTKVEVFAPDQKTLLVSREGSASDTIVDSTAPATGKWKIVIDLSKNRYNIGTLSLYDQYGTVKLTMNCLGRSASNDSMSVFRGNTPTGVYSGYLDGPYDNAVYGPYKVVNMTGVSGLITTTPRSGIWIHGGRSQTSLSPTYGCVRIFNADQKKLQDTISSLINTGHKKVGTIIISEK
;
A
#
# COMPACT_ATOMS: atom_id res chain seq x y z
N MET A 1 37.42 28.95 -64.85
CA MET A 1 36.14 29.22 -65.57
C MET A 1 35.05 29.34 -64.49
N LYS A 2 34.42 30.52 -64.32
CA LYS A 2 32.99 30.82 -64.60
C LYS A 2 31.97 29.88 -63.89
N ARG A 3 30.88 30.31 -63.23
CA ARG A 3 30.32 31.61 -62.73
C ARG A 3 29.23 31.17 -61.68
N ILE A 4 29.09 31.73 -60.47
CA ILE A 4 28.62 33.07 -60.02
C ILE A 4 27.12 33.36 -60.30
N VAL A 5 26.41 33.76 -59.22
CA VAL A 5 25.24 34.69 -59.03
C VAL A 5 24.32 34.09 -57.93
N SER A 6 24.32 34.51 -56.65
CA SER A 6 23.92 35.82 -56.00
C SER A 6 22.45 35.77 -55.48
N VAL A 7 21.90 36.56 -54.54
CA VAL A 7 22.28 37.69 -53.63
C VAL A 7 21.16 37.78 -52.56
N PHE A 8 21.28 38.18 -51.28
CA PHE A 8 22.42 38.45 -50.37
C PHE A 8 21.93 38.43 -48.88
N MET A 9 22.62 39.15 -47.98
CA MET A 9 22.41 39.30 -46.51
C MET A 9 22.46 40.80 -46.15
N LEU A 10 21.80 41.29 -45.08
CA LEU A 10 22.32 42.46 -44.34
C LEU A 10 21.78 42.66 -42.91
N ILE A 11 22.70 43.01 -42.00
CA ILE A 11 22.47 43.67 -40.70
C ILE A 11 23.28 44.97 -40.75
N ILE A 12 22.72 46.12 -40.36
CA ILE A 12 23.48 47.36 -40.05
C ILE A 12 22.87 48.06 -38.82
N ILE A 13 23.76 48.66 -38.02
CA ILE A 13 23.53 49.47 -36.82
C ILE A 13 23.87 50.94 -37.16
N LEU A 14 23.08 51.93 -36.74
CA LEU A 14 23.57 53.16 -36.05
C LEU A 14 22.45 54.15 -35.65
N SER A 15 22.76 54.97 -34.65
CA SER A 15 21.94 56.01 -34.02
C SER A 15 22.07 57.39 -34.69
N VAL A 16 21.17 58.34 -34.40
CA VAL A 16 21.47 59.78 -34.16
C VAL A 16 20.24 60.51 -33.53
N VAL A 17 20.47 61.68 -32.96
CA VAL A 17 19.67 62.42 -31.95
C VAL A 17 19.02 63.70 -32.55
N ALA A 18 17.85 64.15 -32.05
CA ALA A 18 17.61 65.55 -31.54
C ALA A 18 16.14 66.03 -31.38
N ALA A 19 15.83 66.50 -30.16
CA ALA A 19 15.10 67.74 -29.77
C ALA A 19 13.65 68.10 -30.20
N GLY A 20 12.84 68.59 -29.23
CA GLY A 20 11.62 69.40 -29.48
C GLY A 20 10.60 69.53 -28.31
N CYS A 21 10.81 70.51 -27.41
CA CYS A 21 9.89 71.24 -26.49
C CYS A 21 8.40 70.77 -26.29
N SER A 22 7.91 70.53 -25.06
CA SER A 22 7.28 71.48 -24.07
C SER A 22 6.00 72.20 -24.56
N SER A 23 4.93 72.44 -23.77
CA SER A 23 4.78 72.57 -22.29
C SER A 23 3.31 72.40 -21.79
N ASN A 24 3.11 72.27 -20.47
CA ASN A 24 1.84 72.28 -19.71
C ASN A 24 0.94 73.51 -19.98
N VAL A 25 -0.39 73.43 -19.69
CA VAL A 25 -1.17 74.27 -18.72
C VAL A 25 -2.54 73.61 -18.39
N ASP A 26 -2.96 73.63 -17.12
CA ASP A 26 -4.33 73.45 -16.53
C ASP A 26 -4.65 74.79 -15.79
N PRO A 27 -5.91 75.27 -15.48
CA PRO A 27 -7.04 74.52 -14.86
C PRO A 27 -8.51 75.10 -14.99
N ALA A 28 -9.45 74.59 -14.15
CA ALA A 28 -10.56 75.31 -13.43
C ALA A 28 -11.91 75.68 -14.15
N VAL A 29 -13.12 75.90 -13.52
CA VAL A 29 -13.82 75.57 -12.22
C VAL A 29 -15.34 76.01 -12.30
N SER A 30 -16.20 75.59 -11.33
CA SER A 30 -17.58 76.08 -10.93
C SER A 30 -18.82 75.34 -11.50
N GLN A 31 -19.87 74.91 -10.77
CA GLN A 31 -20.75 75.45 -9.67
C GLN A 31 -21.89 76.38 -10.16
N ASP A 32 -23.16 76.38 -9.68
CA ASP A 32 -23.90 75.65 -8.60
C ASP A 32 -25.47 75.81 -8.77
N SER A 33 -26.27 75.15 -7.92
CA SER A 33 -27.57 75.57 -7.30
C SER A 33 -28.93 74.93 -7.71
N GLY A 34 -29.74 74.52 -6.68
CA GLY A 34 -31.22 74.56 -6.71
C GLY A 34 -32.07 73.31 -6.32
N SER A 35 -32.31 73.04 -5.03
CA SER A 35 -33.31 72.08 -4.46
C SER A 35 -34.68 72.76 -4.13
N PRO A 36 -35.79 72.12 -3.62
CA PRO A 36 -35.96 70.86 -2.85
C PRO A 36 -37.14 69.93 -3.34
N SER A 37 -37.66 68.87 -2.69
CA SER A 37 -37.67 68.40 -1.28
C SER A 37 -37.93 66.88 -1.08
N ASP A 38 -37.33 66.31 -0.02
CA ASP A 38 -37.71 65.14 0.82
C ASP A 38 -38.32 63.83 0.24
N SER A 39 -37.59 62.73 0.34
CA SER A 39 -37.60 61.85 1.54
C SER A 39 -36.62 60.67 1.44
N GLN A 40 -36.19 60.14 2.58
CA GLN A 40 -34.99 59.29 2.72
C GLN A 40 -35.23 57.79 2.44
N THR A 41 -34.26 57.10 1.82
CA THR A 41 -33.49 55.99 2.43
C THR A 41 -32.25 55.68 1.59
N ASN A 42 -31.12 55.34 2.24
CA ASN A 42 -29.78 55.28 1.65
C ASN A 42 -29.66 54.43 0.37
N SER A 43 -29.19 55.08 -0.70
CA SER A 43 -28.60 54.44 -1.87
C SER A 43 -27.10 54.75 -1.94
N ASP A 44 -26.27 53.98 -1.25
CA ASP A 44 -24.84 53.90 -1.60
C ASP A 44 -24.69 52.94 -2.78
N VAL A 45 -24.92 53.49 -3.98
CA VAL A 45 -24.51 52.87 -5.24
C VAL A 45 -22.99 53.00 -5.30
N THR A 46 -22.27 52.01 -4.77
CA THR A 46 -20.90 51.79 -5.17
C THR A 46 -20.90 51.39 -6.65
N VAL A 47 -20.23 52.21 -7.46
CA VAL A 47 -19.86 51.82 -8.83
C VAL A 47 -18.99 50.58 -8.70
N VAL A 48 -19.54 49.41 -9.04
CA VAL A 48 -18.79 48.16 -9.01
C VAL A 48 -17.76 48.20 -10.14
N ASP A 49 -16.49 48.27 -9.77
CA ASP A 49 -15.37 48.12 -10.68
C ASP A 49 -15.44 46.76 -11.38
N LEU A 50 -15.66 46.78 -12.69
CA LEU A 50 -15.80 45.60 -13.55
C LEU A 50 -14.49 44.81 -13.72
N ASN A 51 -13.41 45.18 -13.02
CA ASN A 51 -12.12 44.49 -13.03
C ASN A 51 -11.87 43.59 -11.80
N SER A 52 -12.82 43.45 -10.87
CA SER A 52 -12.71 42.50 -9.75
C SER A 52 -13.68 41.32 -9.89
N THR A 53 -13.17 40.18 -10.36
CA THR A 53 -13.96 38.93 -10.45
C THR A 53 -13.15 37.70 -10.03
N GLU A 54 -12.79 37.63 -8.74
CA GLU A 54 -12.51 36.33 -8.10
C GLU A 54 -13.83 35.57 -7.90
N TYR A 55 -14.27 34.86 -8.94
CA TYR A 55 -15.27 33.83 -8.78
C TYR A 55 -14.67 32.68 -7.93
N PRO A 56 -15.42 32.07 -7.00
CA PRO A 56 -14.93 30.95 -6.21
C PRO A 56 -14.73 29.72 -7.11
N VAL A 57 -13.48 29.52 -7.54
CA VAL A 57 -13.01 28.30 -8.21
C VAL A 57 -12.86 27.17 -7.17
N GLU A 58 -12.82 25.93 -7.64
CA GLU A 58 -12.46 24.75 -6.84
C GLU A 58 -11.27 25.02 -5.90
N ASP A 59 -11.39 24.59 -4.64
CA ASP A 59 -10.29 24.66 -3.66
C ASP A 59 -9.19 23.70 -4.11
N THR A 60 -8.26 24.25 -4.87
CA THR A 60 -7.17 23.52 -5.52
C THR A 60 -6.27 22.79 -4.52
N GLN A 61 -6.15 23.28 -3.27
CA GLN A 61 -5.34 22.60 -2.25
C GLN A 61 -6.06 21.37 -1.72
N LEU A 62 -7.34 21.48 -1.37
CA LEU A 62 -8.16 20.35 -0.95
C LEU A 62 -8.33 19.32 -2.08
N TRP A 63 -8.51 19.78 -3.31
CA TRP A 63 -8.59 18.91 -4.50
C TRP A 63 -7.29 18.11 -4.69
N GLN A 64 -6.13 18.77 -4.64
CA GLN A 64 -4.83 18.11 -4.80
C GLN A 64 -4.53 17.11 -3.69
N SER A 65 -4.84 17.42 -2.43
CA SER A 65 -4.61 16.48 -1.32
C SER A 65 -5.50 15.25 -1.42
N VAL A 66 -6.77 15.43 -1.76
CA VAL A 66 -7.72 14.34 -1.99
C VAL A 66 -7.29 13.44 -3.15
N MET A 67 -6.80 14.00 -4.25
CA MET A 67 -6.27 13.20 -5.35
C MET A 67 -4.97 12.49 -5.00
N GLU A 68 -4.11 13.08 -4.16
CA GLU A 68 -2.90 12.40 -3.66
C GLU A 68 -3.25 11.19 -2.78
N GLU A 69 -4.29 11.28 -1.96
CA GLU A 69 -4.83 10.14 -1.21
C GLU A 69 -5.39 9.04 -2.14
N VAL A 70 -6.22 9.41 -3.13
CA VAL A 70 -6.81 8.44 -4.07
C VAL A 70 -5.74 7.73 -4.91
N SER A 71 -4.74 8.46 -5.42
CA SER A 71 -3.64 7.86 -6.21
C SER A 71 -2.76 6.92 -5.37
N LYS A 72 -2.54 7.21 -4.08
CA LYS A 72 -1.82 6.31 -3.15
C LYS A 72 -2.61 5.06 -2.80
N GLU A 73 -3.92 5.20 -2.62
CA GLU A 73 -4.83 4.08 -2.30
C GLU A 73 -5.05 3.15 -3.50
N PHE A 74 -5.08 3.72 -4.72
CA PHE A 74 -5.33 2.99 -5.96
C PHE A 74 -4.30 3.32 -7.07
N PRO A 75 -3.01 2.95 -6.90
CA PRO A 75 -1.96 3.27 -7.87
C PRO A 75 -2.27 2.65 -9.24
N LEU A 76 -2.28 3.49 -10.29
CA LEU A 76 -2.61 3.09 -11.66
C LEU A 76 -1.34 2.96 -12.51
N GLN A 77 -1.03 1.73 -12.94
CA GLN A 77 0.16 1.46 -13.74
C GLN A 77 -0.09 1.68 -15.24
N PRO A 78 0.84 2.33 -15.99
CA PRO A 78 0.74 2.44 -17.44
C PRO A 78 0.68 1.07 -18.11
N THR A 79 -0.27 0.89 -19.02
CA THR A 79 -0.52 -0.39 -19.73
C THR A 79 0.10 -0.43 -21.12
N VAL A 80 0.51 0.73 -21.67
CA VAL A 80 1.10 0.84 -23.02
C VAL A 80 2.29 1.79 -22.99
N THR A 81 3.41 1.39 -23.60
CA THR A 81 4.65 2.18 -23.68
C THR A 81 4.78 2.91 -25.01
N GLU A 82 5.25 4.17 -24.96
CA GLU A 82 5.50 4.99 -26.14
C GLU A 82 6.83 4.59 -26.80
N ASN A 83 6.81 3.83 -27.89
CA ASN A 83 8.01 3.51 -28.68
C ASN A 83 8.54 4.76 -29.40
N LYS A 84 9.58 5.39 -28.81
CA LYS A 84 10.13 6.67 -29.28
C LYS A 84 11.10 6.57 -30.47
N GLU A 85 11.38 5.39 -30.99
CA GLU A 85 12.37 5.19 -32.07
C GLU A 85 11.79 5.09 -33.49
N SER A 86 10.48 4.91 -33.66
CA SER A 86 9.88 4.83 -35.01
C SER A 86 9.89 6.17 -35.73
N ASN A 87 10.11 6.14 -37.06
CA ASN A 87 10.30 7.35 -37.86
C ASN A 87 8.97 8.12 -37.99
N GLN A 88 8.98 9.47 -38.02
CA GLN A 88 7.74 10.25 -37.95
C GLN A 88 6.76 9.99 -39.11
N LEU A 89 7.26 9.52 -40.26
CA LEU A 89 6.43 9.14 -41.41
C LEU A 89 5.67 7.81 -41.18
N GLU A 90 6.25 6.85 -40.44
CA GLU A 90 5.61 5.57 -40.11
C GLU A 90 4.58 5.73 -38.97
N ARG A 91 4.84 6.64 -38.02
CA ARG A 91 3.91 6.97 -36.93
C ARG A 91 2.55 7.48 -37.42
N MET A 92 2.51 8.04 -38.62
CA MET A 92 1.29 8.60 -39.19
C MET A 92 0.39 7.54 -39.88
N GLN A 93 0.81 6.26 -39.92
CA GLN A 93 0.08 5.21 -40.66
C GLN A 93 -0.20 3.89 -39.90
N ALA A 94 0.29 3.68 -38.66
CA ALA A 94 0.30 2.32 -38.07
C ALA A 94 -0.12 2.14 -36.59
N ILE A 95 -0.89 3.06 -35.98
CA ILE A 95 -1.74 2.72 -34.81
C ILE A 95 -3.13 3.35 -35.00
N THR A 96 -4.12 2.52 -35.31
CA THR A 96 -5.54 2.89 -35.30
C THR A 96 -6.25 2.14 -34.18
N GLY A 97 -6.75 2.87 -33.18
CA GLY A 97 -7.57 2.32 -32.12
C GLY A 97 -8.98 2.02 -32.63
N SER A 98 -9.57 0.92 -32.17
CA SER A 98 -10.98 0.60 -32.42
C SER A 98 -11.77 0.75 -31.13
N ASN A 99 -12.97 1.36 -31.21
CA ASN A 99 -13.83 1.50 -30.04
C ASN A 99 -14.31 0.11 -29.58
N PRO A 100 -14.19 -0.22 -28.28
CA PRO A 100 -14.75 -1.46 -27.75
C PRO A 100 -16.28 -1.47 -27.88
N SER A 101 -16.87 -2.66 -27.83
CA SER A 101 -18.34 -2.77 -27.79
C SER A 101 -18.91 -2.15 -26.51
N LYS A 102 -20.14 -1.63 -26.58
CA LYS A 102 -20.88 -1.11 -25.42
C LYS A 102 -20.93 -2.11 -24.26
N ALA A 103 -21.01 -3.41 -24.54
CA ALA A 103 -20.97 -4.47 -23.54
C ALA A 103 -19.62 -4.53 -22.80
N GLN A 104 -18.49 -4.51 -23.53
CA GLN A 104 -17.16 -4.46 -22.92
C GLN A 104 -16.93 -3.18 -22.12
N ILE A 105 -17.47 -2.05 -22.58
CA ILE A 105 -17.40 -0.79 -21.86
C ILE A 105 -18.18 -0.89 -20.53
N ILE A 106 -19.42 -1.38 -20.57
CA ILE A 106 -20.24 -1.60 -19.36
C ILE A 106 -19.55 -2.57 -18.39
N GLU A 107 -18.89 -3.62 -18.88
CA GLU A 107 -18.12 -4.56 -18.05
C GLU A 107 -16.97 -3.86 -17.31
N HIS A 108 -16.18 -3.01 -17.99
CA HIS A 108 -15.09 -2.28 -17.36
C HIS A 108 -15.58 -1.13 -16.46
N LEU A 109 -16.69 -0.47 -16.78
CA LEU A 109 -17.34 0.49 -15.89
C LEU A 109 -17.86 -0.18 -14.61
N LYS A 110 -18.40 -1.40 -14.69
CA LYS A 110 -18.78 -2.21 -13.52
C LYS A 110 -17.56 -2.66 -12.72
N PHE A 111 -16.48 -3.07 -13.38
CA PHE A 111 -15.21 -3.39 -12.72
C PHE A 111 -14.66 -2.19 -11.94
N ALA A 112 -14.58 -1.02 -12.57
CA ALA A 112 -14.15 0.22 -11.93
C ALA A 112 -15.11 0.63 -10.79
N GLY A 113 -16.42 0.58 -11.01
CA GLY A 113 -17.42 0.89 -9.98
C GLY A 113 -17.25 0.04 -8.72
N ASN A 114 -17.06 -1.28 -8.89
CA ASN A 114 -16.76 -2.20 -7.79
C ASN A 114 -15.41 -1.88 -7.11
N LYS A 115 -14.36 -1.59 -7.89
CA LYS A 115 -13.01 -1.30 -7.38
C LYS A 115 -12.95 -0.02 -6.55
N TYR A 116 -13.67 1.02 -7.00
CA TYR A 116 -13.63 2.38 -6.43
C TYR A 116 -14.82 2.70 -5.52
N SER A 117 -15.74 1.74 -5.29
CA SER A 117 -17.01 1.94 -4.57
C SER A 117 -17.90 3.06 -5.14
N ILE A 118 -17.99 3.11 -6.48
CA ILE A 118 -18.80 4.08 -7.24
C ILE A 118 -19.94 3.32 -7.94
N PRO A 119 -21.20 3.82 -7.90
CA PRO A 119 -22.28 3.31 -8.75
C PRO A 119 -21.87 3.26 -10.23
N TYR A 120 -22.00 2.09 -10.87
CA TYR A 120 -21.65 1.97 -12.29
C TYR A 120 -22.58 2.82 -13.17
N GLU A 121 -23.79 3.16 -12.70
CA GLU A 121 -24.69 4.09 -13.39
C GLU A 121 -24.12 5.50 -13.45
N VAL A 122 -23.47 5.97 -12.36
CA VAL A 122 -22.80 7.28 -12.33
C VAL A 122 -21.60 7.29 -13.28
N LEU A 123 -20.77 6.24 -13.26
CA LEU A 123 -19.66 6.10 -14.21
C LEU A 123 -20.15 6.00 -15.67
N TYR A 124 -21.25 5.28 -15.93
CA TYR A 124 -21.86 5.19 -17.25
C TYR A 124 -22.40 6.53 -17.72
N GLY A 125 -23.17 7.24 -16.88
CA GLY A 125 -23.75 8.53 -17.17
C GLY A 125 -22.70 9.60 -17.47
N ILE A 126 -21.56 9.56 -16.79
CA ILE A 126 -20.40 10.40 -17.11
C ILE A 126 -19.78 9.95 -18.45
N ALA A 127 -19.47 8.67 -18.64
CA ALA A 127 -18.81 8.17 -19.86
C ALA A 127 -19.61 8.41 -21.16
N ILE A 128 -20.94 8.33 -21.10
CA ILE A 128 -21.83 8.61 -22.24
C ILE A 128 -21.92 10.11 -22.53
N GLU A 129 -21.96 10.98 -21.51
CA GLU A 129 -21.98 12.43 -21.69
C GLU A 129 -20.64 12.98 -22.18
N GLU A 130 -19.52 12.52 -21.60
CA GLU A 130 -18.18 12.98 -21.95
C GLU A 130 -17.76 12.59 -23.38
N SER A 131 -18.08 11.37 -23.83
CA SER A 131 -17.55 10.84 -25.09
C SER A 131 -18.58 10.19 -26.02
N GLY A 132 -19.79 9.90 -25.55
CA GLY A 132 -20.69 8.96 -26.21
C GLY A 132 -20.19 7.50 -26.11
N LEU A 133 -19.49 7.14 -25.03
CA LEU A 133 -18.80 5.85 -24.83
C LEU A 133 -17.72 5.56 -25.90
N ARG A 134 -16.91 6.56 -26.27
CA ARG A 134 -15.87 6.43 -27.31
C ARG A 134 -14.49 6.77 -26.78
N GLN A 135 -13.56 5.83 -26.95
CA GLN A 135 -12.14 6.08 -26.75
C GLN A 135 -11.49 6.73 -27.98
N TYR A 136 -11.98 6.41 -29.18
CA TYR A 136 -11.39 6.79 -30.46
C TYR A 136 -12.39 7.46 -31.41
N LEU A 137 -11.87 8.30 -32.31
CA LEU A 137 -12.56 8.82 -33.48
C LEU A 137 -12.72 7.73 -34.56
N SER A 138 -13.55 7.99 -35.58
CA SER A 138 -13.80 7.05 -36.69
C SER A 138 -12.58 6.74 -37.55
N ASN A 139 -11.55 7.59 -37.51
CA ASN A 139 -10.24 7.38 -38.14
C ASN A 139 -9.23 6.63 -37.24
N GLY A 140 -9.68 6.13 -36.08
CA GLY A 140 -8.86 5.40 -35.11
C GLY A 140 -7.88 6.24 -34.30
N GLN A 141 -7.91 7.57 -34.40
CA GLN A 141 -7.16 8.44 -33.49
C GLN A 141 -7.86 8.55 -32.12
N PRO A 142 -7.14 8.81 -31.01
CA PRO A 142 -7.75 9.03 -29.71
C PRO A 142 -8.75 10.19 -29.75
N LEU A 143 -9.89 10.05 -29.06
CA LEU A 143 -10.82 11.15 -28.87
C LEU A 143 -10.21 12.15 -27.88
N ILE A 144 -9.96 13.38 -28.35
CA ILE A 144 -9.42 14.47 -27.52
C ILE A 144 -10.27 15.72 -27.73
N SER A 145 -10.81 16.29 -26.66
CA SER A 145 -11.61 17.52 -26.66
C SER A 145 -10.75 18.79 -26.72
N GLY A 146 -11.39 19.95 -26.93
CA GLY A 146 -10.71 21.24 -27.03
C GLY A 146 -10.04 21.73 -25.73
N ASP A 147 -10.45 21.21 -24.57
CA ASP A 147 -9.80 21.40 -23.27
C ASP A 147 -8.75 20.32 -22.95
N ASN A 148 -8.50 19.39 -23.90
CA ASN A 148 -7.60 18.25 -23.83
C ASN A 148 -8.04 17.13 -22.86
N GLY A 149 -9.34 16.99 -22.60
CA GLY A 149 -9.89 15.75 -22.07
C GLY A 149 -9.63 14.60 -23.06
N ILE A 150 -9.17 13.45 -22.55
CA ILE A 150 -8.74 12.31 -23.38
C ILE A 150 -9.66 11.11 -23.16
N GLY A 151 -10.05 10.46 -24.26
CA GLY A 151 -10.66 9.13 -24.28
C GLY A 151 -12.06 9.05 -23.67
N ILE A 152 -12.48 7.84 -23.31
CA ILE A 152 -13.88 7.54 -23.00
C ILE A 152 -14.45 8.29 -21.77
N MET A 153 -13.61 8.66 -20.81
CA MET A 153 -13.97 9.48 -19.63
C MET A 153 -13.54 10.95 -19.76
N GLN A 154 -12.99 11.36 -20.92
CA GLN A 154 -12.40 12.69 -21.18
C GLN A 154 -11.43 13.18 -20.07
N VAL A 155 -10.60 12.28 -19.55
CA VAL A 155 -9.66 12.59 -18.46
C VAL A 155 -8.59 13.59 -18.94
N THR A 156 -8.47 14.72 -18.28
CA THR A 156 -7.36 15.67 -18.48
C THR A 156 -6.11 15.19 -17.70
N PRO A 157 -4.95 14.94 -18.34
CA PRO A 157 -3.79 14.26 -17.71
C PRO A 157 -3.19 14.96 -16.47
N TRP A 158 -3.49 16.25 -16.30
CA TRP A 158 -2.98 17.12 -15.22
C TRP A 158 -4.01 17.44 -14.14
N ALA A 159 -5.22 16.86 -14.18
CA ALA A 159 -6.26 17.11 -13.18
C ALA A 159 -5.90 16.60 -11.77
N VAL A 160 -4.83 15.83 -11.63
CA VAL A 160 -4.44 15.09 -10.44
C VAL A 160 -3.01 15.42 -10.01
N SER A 161 -2.69 15.22 -8.73
CA SER A 161 -1.39 15.52 -8.12
C SER A 161 -0.26 14.67 -8.72
N GLU A 162 -0.48 13.36 -8.88
CA GLU A 162 0.35 12.47 -9.70
C GLU A 162 -0.26 12.33 -11.10
N LYS A 163 0.36 12.95 -12.11
CA LYS A 163 -0.17 12.99 -13.48
C LYS A 163 -0.40 11.59 -14.05
N PHE A 164 -1.59 11.36 -14.61
CA PHE A 164 -1.89 10.14 -15.36
C PHE A 164 -0.99 10.00 -16.60
N ASN A 165 -0.72 8.76 -17.00
CA ASN A 165 0.07 8.47 -18.18
C ASN A 165 -0.74 8.82 -19.45
N GLU A 166 -0.39 9.94 -20.08
CA GLU A 166 -1.10 10.48 -21.24
C GLU A 166 -1.16 9.50 -22.43
N TYR A 167 -0.12 8.68 -22.64
CA TYR A 167 -0.11 7.69 -23.71
C TYR A 167 -1.11 6.54 -23.45
N SER A 168 -1.17 6.04 -22.20
CA SER A 168 -2.17 5.05 -21.78
C SER A 168 -3.58 5.64 -21.77
N LEU A 169 -3.77 6.91 -21.35
CA LEU A 169 -5.06 7.61 -21.49
C LEU A 169 -5.55 7.67 -22.94
N LYS A 170 -4.64 7.82 -23.91
CA LYS A 170 -4.94 7.86 -25.36
C LYS A 170 -5.23 6.48 -25.95
N TRP A 171 -4.46 5.45 -25.58
CA TRP A 171 -4.40 4.17 -26.30
C TRP A 171 -4.91 2.95 -25.50
N ASP A 172 -5.31 3.11 -24.24
CA ASP A 172 -6.01 2.08 -23.47
C ASP A 172 -7.28 2.65 -22.81
N TYR A 173 -8.43 2.22 -23.31
CA TYR A 173 -9.73 2.60 -22.76
C TYR A 173 -9.96 2.09 -21.33
N LYS A 174 -9.29 1.01 -20.90
CA LYS A 174 -9.41 0.48 -19.54
C LYS A 174 -8.68 1.38 -18.56
N TYR A 175 -7.43 1.71 -18.87
CA TYR A 175 -6.67 2.74 -18.14
C TYR A 175 -7.44 4.07 -18.09
N ASN A 176 -8.08 4.48 -19.19
CA ASN A 176 -8.90 5.68 -19.24
C ASN A 176 -10.14 5.61 -18.31
N ILE A 177 -10.88 4.49 -18.32
CA ILE A 177 -12.01 4.24 -17.39
C ILE A 177 -11.56 4.28 -15.93
N GLU A 178 -10.46 3.61 -15.58
CA GLU A 178 -9.96 3.58 -14.21
C GLU A 178 -9.41 4.93 -13.74
N ALA A 179 -8.73 5.69 -14.61
CA ALA A 179 -8.32 7.06 -14.33
C ALA A 179 -9.52 7.99 -14.11
N GLY A 180 -10.55 7.89 -14.95
CA GLY A 180 -11.80 8.63 -14.78
C GLY A 180 -12.52 8.27 -13.47
N ALA A 181 -12.55 6.99 -13.10
CA ALA A 181 -13.10 6.54 -11.83
C ALA A 181 -12.33 7.10 -10.61
N GLN A 182 -11.00 7.23 -10.69
CA GLN A 182 -10.22 7.92 -9.65
C GLN A 182 -10.58 9.40 -9.53
N VAL A 183 -10.78 10.09 -10.65
CA VAL A 183 -11.25 11.49 -10.64
C VAL A 183 -12.65 11.57 -10.00
N VAL A 184 -13.59 10.69 -10.35
CA VAL A 184 -14.93 10.63 -9.73
C VAL A 184 -14.86 10.38 -8.21
N LEU A 185 -14.04 9.42 -7.76
CA LEU A 185 -13.85 9.15 -6.33
C LEU A 185 -13.20 10.33 -5.59
N GLY A 186 -12.25 11.01 -6.22
CA GLY A 186 -11.68 12.24 -5.69
C GLY A 186 -12.73 13.34 -5.57
N LYS A 187 -13.54 13.56 -6.62
CA LYS A 187 -14.59 14.58 -6.61
C LYS A 187 -15.63 14.28 -5.52
N TRP A 188 -15.95 13.00 -5.30
CA TRP A 188 -16.76 12.56 -4.18
C TRP A 188 -16.14 12.93 -2.84
N ARG A 189 -14.88 12.58 -2.57
CA ARG A 189 -14.17 12.92 -1.32
C ARG A 189 -14.05 14.43 -1.11
N TYR A 190 -13.86 15.19 -2.18
CA TYR A 190 -13.82 16.66 -2.16
C TYR A 190 -15.19 17.26 -1.77
N VAL A 191 -16.28 16.90 -2.45
CA VAL A 191 -17.61 17.42 -2.11
C VAL A 191 -18.13 16.85 -0.78
N SER A 192 -17.72 15.65 -0.37
CA SER A 192 -18.05 15.08 0.95
C SER A 192 -17.52 15.95 2.10
N GLN A 193 -16.31 16.51 1.94
CA GLN A 193 -15.69 17.38 2.94
C GLN A 193 -16.23 18.81 2.90
N ARG A 194 -16.64 19.29 1.72
CA ARG A 194 -17.09 20.67 1.51
C ARG A 194 -18.60 20.87 1.66
N ASN A 195 -19.38 19.98 1.04
CA ASN A 195 -20.82 20.06 0.83
C ASN A 195 -21.48 18.66 0.82
N PRO A 196 -21.43 17.91 1.93
CA PRO A 196 -21.96 16.54 1.96
C PRO A 196 -23.47 16.51 1.70
N THR A 197 -23.92 15.45 1.02
CA THR A 197 -25.34 15.18 0.76
C THR A 197 -25.79 13.97 1.59
N GLY A 198 -26.81 14.17 2.42
CA GLY A 198 -27.35 13.14 3.31
C GLY A 198 -26.34 12.65 4.35
N ASN A 199 -26.37 11.33 4.55
CA ASN A 199 -25.39 10.59 5.35
C ASN A 199 -24.10 10.24 4.57
N ASN A 200 -23.94 10.75 3.34
CA ASN A 200 -22.81 10.45 2.46
C ASN A 200 -22.66 8.93 2.16
N ASP A 201 -23.79 8.22 2.07
CA ASP A 201 -23.87 6.83 1.61
C ASP A 201 -23.67 6.78 0.09
N SER A 202 -22.63 6.06 -0.36
CA SER A 202 -22.26 5.91 -1.77
C SER A 202 -23.23 5.02 -2.56
N LEU A 203 -24.10 4.24 -1.90
CA LEU A 203 -25.09 3.41 -2.57
C LEU A 203 -26.33 4.20 -3.02
N ILE A 204 -26.55 5.40 -2.47
CA ILE A 204 -27.69 6.27 -2.83
C ILE A 204 -27.29 7.18 -3.99
N LEU A 205 -27.97 7.05 -5.12
CA LEU A 205 -27.62 7.73 -6.37
C LEU A 205 -27.75 9.25 -6.27
N GLU A 206 -28.73 9.77 -5.52
CA GLU A 206 -28.92 11.20 -5.34
C GLU A 206 -27.78 11.88 -4.56
N ASN A 207 -27.07 11.15 -3.69
CA ASN A 207 -25.92 11.70 -2.96
C ASN A 207 -24.77 12.07 -3.92
N TRP A 208 -24.72 11.48 -5.13
CA TRP A 208 -23.70 11.76 -6.15
C TRP A 208 -23.95 13.05 -6.94
N TYR A 209 -25.09 13.73 -6.77
CA TYR A 209 -25.48 14.91 -7.56
C TYR A 209 -24.38 16.00 -7.62
N LEU A 210 -23.82 16.38 -6.47
CA LEU A 210 -22.75 17.39 -6.42
C LEU A 210 -21.40 16.85 -6.93
N THR A 211 -21.17 15.53 -6.86
CA THR A 211 -19.97 14.89 -7.42
C THR A 211 -20.00 14.93 -8.95
N ILE A 212 -21.17 14.67 -9.55
CA ILE A 212 -21.38 14.75 -11.00
C ILE A 212 -21.13 16.19 -11.49
N TRP A 213 -21.71 17.20 -10.83
CA TRP A 213 -21.38 18.62 -11.09
C TRP A 213 -19.87 18.86 -10.97
N ALA A 214 -19.24 18.40 -9.89
CA ALA A 214 -17.83 18.62 -9.65
C ALA A 214 -16.89 17.93 -10.68
N TYR A 215 -17.31 16.83 -11.31
CA TYR A 215 -16.56 16.14 -12.36
C TYR A 215 -16.29 17.05 -13.56
N ASN A 216 -17.33 17.70 -14.08
CA ASN A 216 -17.23 18.72 -15.15
C ASN A 216 -16.74 20.09 -14.63
N GLY A 217 -16.20 20.14 -13.40
CA GLY A 217 -15.73 21.35 -12.72
C GLY A 217 -16.78 21.92 -11.76
N TYR A 218 -16.42 21.96 -10.47
CA TYR A 218 -17.24 22.55 -9.41
C TYR A 218 -17.20 24.09 -9.51
N SER A 219 -17.95 24.62 -10.47
CA SER A 219 -17.93 26.01 -10.89
C SER A 219 -19.33 26.53 -11.22
N THR A 220 -19.45 27.85 -11.42
CA THR A 220 -20.73 28.55 -11.58
C THR A 220 -21.45 28.20 -12.89
N ILE A 221 -20.71 27.82 -13.95
CA ILE A 221 -21.26 27.44 -15.27
C ILE A 221 -22.20 26.23 -15.20
N ASN A 222 -22.03 25.39 -14.17
CA ASN A 222 -22.84 24.19 -13.92
C ASN A 222 -23.93 24.42 -12.85
N ASN A 223 -24.12 25.65 -12.35
CA ASN A 223 -25.19 25.97 -11.40
C ASN A 223 -26.56 26.03 -12.10
N PRO A 224 -27.55 25.18 -11.74
CA PRO A 224 -28.89 25.18 -12.33
C PRO A 224 -29.64 26.52 -12.26
N ASN A 225 -29.32 27.39 -11.31
CA ASN A 225 -29.94 28.71 -11.17
C ASN A 225 -29.28 29.78 -12.06
N GLU A 226 -27.98 29.64 -12.35
CA GLU A 226 -27.19 30.56 -13.17
C GLU A 226 -27.17 30.15 -14.66
N TYR A 227 -27.48 28.88 -14.95
CA TYR A 227 -27.42 28.25 -16.28
C TYR A 227 -28.27 28.91 -17.39
N ARG A 228 -29.09 29.93 -17.08
CA ARG A 228 -30.01 30.61 -18.02
C ARG A 228 -29.41 31.11 -19.35
N ASN A 229 -28.08 31.15 -19.50
CA ASN A 229 -27.38 31.57 -20.71
C ASN A 229 -26.47 30.49 -21.35
N GLY A 230 -26.45 29.24 -20.85
CA GLY A 230 -25.73 28.10 -21.45
C GLY A 230 -24.19 28.15 -21.45
N PRO A 231 -23.51 27.02 -21.73
CA PRO A 231 -22.05 26.94 -21.78
C PRO A 231 -21.48 27.42 -23.12
N ARG A 232 -20.36 28.13 -23.08
CA ARG A 232 -19.68 28.71 -24.26
C ARG A 232 -18.51 27.83 -24.69
N THR A 233 -18.49 27.37 -25.94
CA THR A 233 -17.28 26.80 -26.56
C THR A 233 -16.48 27.89 -27.27
N TRP A 234 -15.15 27.83 -27.14
CA TRP A 234 -14.22 28.71 -27.85
C TRP A 234 -13.69 28.02 -29.10
N SER A 235 -14.01 28.56 -30.27
CA SER A 235 -13.30 28.24 -31.51
C SER A 235 -13.27 29.47 -32.42
N ASN A 236 -12.06 29.92 -32.76
CA ASN A 236 -11.75 30.90 -33.81
C ASN A 236 -12.59 32.21 -33.83
N GLY A 237 -13.01 32.70 -32.66
CA GLY A 237 -13.60 34.05 -32.53
C GLY A 237 -15.07 34.18 -32.91
N MET A 238 -15.82 33.07 -33.10
CA MET A 238 -17.27 33.12 -33.34
C MET A 238 -18.02 32.20 -32.37
N ILE A 239 -19.07 32.71 -31.74
CA ILE A 239 -19.88 31.99 -30.74
C ILE A 239 -20.96 31.15 -31.43
N THR A 240 -21.09 29.88 -31.05
CA THR A 240 -22.17 28.99 -31.49
C THR A 240 -22.79 28.26 -30.29
N TRP A 241 -24.13 28.15 -30.26
CA TRP A 241 -24.91 27.69 -29.09
C TRP A 241 -25.52 26.31 -29.33
N THR A 242 -25.43 25.37 -28.37
CA THR A 242 -26.03 24.02 -28.53
C THR A 242 -26.57 23.32 -27.27
N ARG A 243 -26.01 23.51 -26.07
CA ARG A 243 -26.50 22.81 -24.84
C ARG A 243 -27.77 23.44 -24.26
N THR A 244 -28.62 22.61 -23.66
CA THR A 244 -29.94 23.00 -23.14
C THR A 244 -30.16 22.74 -21.64
N ALA A 245 -29.26 21.99 -20.99
CA ALA A 245 -29.30 21.75 -19.55
C ALA A 245 -27.88 21.76 -18.92
N CYS A 246 -27.82 21.95 -17.60
CA CYS A 246 -26.56 21.84 -16.84
C CYS A 246 -26.01 20.41 -16.88
N TYR A 247 -24.68 20.25 -16.80
CA TYR A 247 -23.99 18.96 -17.00
C TYR A 247 -24.62 17.80 -16.21
N GLN A 248 -24.88 18.00 -14.92
CA GLN A 248 -25.48 16.97 -14.08
C GLN A 248 -26.89 16.58 -14.53
N ALA A 249 -27.69 17.49 -15.09
CA ALA A 249 -29.01 17.15 -15.63
C ALA A 249 -28.92 16.31 -16.91
N GLU A 250 -27.90 16.52 -17.74
CA GLU A 250 -27.62 15.71 -18.94
C GLU A 250 -27.16 14.28 -18.53
N VAL A 251 -26.22 14.17 -17.58
CA VAL A 251 -25.81 12.88 -16.97
C VAL A 251 -26.98 12.12 -16.34
N LEU A 252 -27.84 12.79 -15.56
CA LEU A 252 -29.03 12.16 -14.97
C LEU A 252 -30.04 11.71 -16.04
N ALA A 253 -30.16 12.44 -17.15
CA ALA A 253 -31.05 12.06 -18.26
C ALA A 253 -30.55 10.80 -18.99
N GLU A 254 -29.24 10.67 -19.22
CA GLU A 254 -28.66 9.46 -19.81
C GLU A 254 -28.74 8.24 -18.89
N ILE A 255 -28.58 8.43 -17.57
CA ILE A 255 -28.84 7.37 -16.56
C ILE A 255 -30.31 6.91 -16.62
N LYS A 256 -31.26 7.84 -16.67
CA LYS A 256 -32.69 7.53 -16.80
C LYS A 256 -33.01 6.79 -18.09
N LYS A 257 -32.37 7.18 -19.20
CA LYS A 257 -32.55 6.60 -20.53
C LYS A 257 -32.00 5.18 -20.65
N GLU A 258 -30.86 4.88 -20.02
CA GLU A 258 -30.27 3.53 -20.05
C GLU A 258 -30.89 2.58 -19.01
N PHE A 259 -31.10 3.05 -17.78
CA PHE A 259 -31.44 2.20 -16.63
C PHE A 259 -32.88 2.34 -16.13
N GLY A 260 -33.66 3.27 -16.67
CA GLY A 260 -35.00 3.61 -16.19
C GLY A 260 -35.04 4.37 -14.86
N ILE A 261 -33.87 4.68 -14.26
CA ILE A 261 -33.78 5.32 -12.93
C ILE A 261 -33.88 6.84 -13.07
N ALA A 262 -34.97 7.43 -12.58
CA ALA A 262 -35.14 8.87 -12.52
C ALA A 262 -34.57 9.44 -11.19
N ILE A 263 -33.24 9.54 -11.10
CA ILE A 263 -32.54 10.11 -9.93
C ILE A 263 -33.09 11.50 -9.61
N THR A 264 -33.44 11.74 -8.34
CA THR A 264 -34.03 13.02 -7.92
C THR A 264 -32.93 14.09 -7.70
N PRO A 265 -32.92 15.20 -8.45
CA PRO A 265 -31.91 16.25 -8.28
C PRO A 265 -32.11 17.04 -6.97
N ILE A 266 -31.06 17.70 -6.48
CA ILE A 266 -31.20 18.69 -5.41
C ILE A 266 -32.10 19.84 -5.90
N PRO A 267 -33.16 20.23 -5.18
CA PRO A 267 -34.06 21.28 -5.63
C PRO A 267 -33.33 22.62 -5.82
N ASN A 268 -33.59 23.30 -6.93
CA ASN A 268 -33.03 24.62 -7.25
C ASN A 268 -33.15 25.66 -6.12
N SER A 269 -34.21 25.59 -5.31
CA SER A 269 -34.44 26.46 -4.14
C SER A 269 -33.46 26.24 -2.97
N GLN A 270 -32.75 25.10 -2.95
CA GLN A 270 -31.69 24.81 -1.97
C GLN A 270 -30.30 25.20 -2.48
N LEU A 271 -30.15 25.40 -3.79
CA LEU A 271 -28.91 25.80 -4.46
C LEU A 271 -28.79 27.34 -4.46
N PRO A 272 -27.57 27.91 -4.48
CA PRO A 272 -27.39 29.36 -4.51
C PRO A 272 -27.87 29.93 -5.86
N LEU A 273 -28.35 31.18 -5.87
CA LEU A 273 -28.84 31.84 -7.09
C LEU A 273 -27.73 32.06 -8.13
N THR A 274 -26.51 32.32 -7.66
CA THR A 274 -25.28 32.42 -8.45
C THR A 274 -24.14 31.74 -7.69
N GLY A 275 -23.04 31.43 -8.37
CA GLY A 275 -21.86 30.82 -7.75
C GLY A 275 -21.97 29.31 -7.53
N ILE A 276 -21.10 28.79 -6.66
CA ILE A 276 -21.14 27.42 -6.14
C ILE A 276 -21.65 27.40 -4.70
N PRO A 277 -22.13 26.26 -4.16
CA PRO A 277 -22.47 26.14 -2.75
C PRO A 277 -21.34 26.60 -1.81
N ALA A 278 -21.70 27.38 -0.79
CA ALA A 278 -20.79 27.82 0.25
C ALA A 278 -20.22 26.62 1.02
N SER A 279 -18.93 26.69 1.40
CA SER A 279 -18.29 25.61 2.17
C SER A 279 -19.01 25.37 3.50
N GLY A 280 -19.18 24.11 3.88
CA GLY A 280 -19.94 23.69 5.06
C GLY A 280 -21.45 23.57 4.86
N LYS A 281 -22.01 23.97 3.70
CA LYS A 281 -23.43 23.77 3.41
C LYS A 281 -23.72 22.29 3.18
N VAL A 282 -24.40 21.67 4.14
CA VAL A 282 -24.94 20.30 4.05
C VAL A 282 -26.27 20.31 3.28
N PHE A 283 -26.49 19.29 2.44
CA PHE A 283 -27.72 19.05 1.71
C PHE A 283 -28.42 17.79 2.23
N SER A 284 -29.74 17.78 2.29
CA SER A 284 -30.52 16.56 2.54
C SER A 284 -30.56 15.70 1.28
N THR A 285 -30.46 14.37 1.39
CA THR A 285 -30.74 13.45 0.27
C THR A 285 -32.15 13.74 -0.30
N PRO A 286 -32.26 14.12 -1.59
CA PRO A 286 -33.55 14.30 -2.26
C PRO A 286 -34.43 13.05 -2.22
N LEU A 287 -35.76 13.25 -2.24
CA LEU A 287 -36.75 12.17 -2.22
C LEU A 287 -37.68 12.24 -3.46
N PRO A 288 -38.05 11.11 -4.08
CA PRO A 288 -37.65 9.75 -3.73
C PRO A 288 -36.16 9.49 -4.00
N LYS A 289 -35.53 8.70 -3.13
CA LYS A 289 -34.14 8.27 -3.28
C LYS A 289 -34.04 6.91 -3.96
N HIS A 290 -33.01 6.70 -4.76
CA HIS A 290 -32.77 5.47 -5.50
C HIS A 290 -31.42 4.87 -5.10
N TYR A 291 -31.39 3.55 -4.96
CA TYR A 291 -30.17 2.81 -4.71
C TYR A 291 -29.56 2.34 -6.04
N THR A 292 -28.23 2.29 -6.09
CA THR A 292 -27.50 1.72 -7.23
C THR A 292 -27.85 0.25 -7.44
N GLN A 293 -28.02 -0.15 -8.71
CA GLN A 293 -28.06 -1.55 -9.13
C GLN A 293 -26.67 -2.22 -9.05
N THR A 294 -25.62 -1.46 -8.70
CA THR A 294 -24.29 -1.96 -8.30
C THR A 294 -24.27 -2.64 -6.93
N VAL A 295 -25.41 -3.16 -6.46
CA VAL A 295 -25.41 -4.36 -5.61
C VAL A 295 -25.61 -5.56 -6.54
N LYS A 296 -24.48 -6.14 -6.97
CA LYS A 296 -24.31 -7.42 -7.69
C LYS A 296 -25.61 -7.95 -8.32
N THR A 297 -26.01 -7.42 -9.48
CA THR A 297 -27.18 -7.92 -10.20
C THR A 297 -26.97 -9.38 -10.59
N VAL A 298 -27.58 -10.30 -9.86
CA VAL A 298 -27.57 -11.73 -10.21
C VAL A 298 -28.99 -12.16 -10.50
N ASN A 299 -29.24 -12.54 -11.76
CA ASN A 299 -30.47 -13.20 -12.14
C ASN A 299 -30.47 -14.61 -11.53
N LEU A 300 -31.21 -14.79 -10.43
CA LEU A 300 -31.32 -16.05 -9.72
C LEU A 300 -32.16 -17.04 -10.53
N LYS A 301 -31.51 -18.02 -11.16
CA LYS A 301 -32.17 -19.28 -11.57
C LYS A 301 -32.07 -20.29 -10.43
N ALA A 302 -32.82 -21.39 -10.48
CA ALA A 302 -32.77 -22.42 -9.45
C ALA A 302 -31.37 -23.06 -9.31
N ASN A 303 -31.03 -23.48 -8.08
CA ASN A 303 -29.78 -24.13 -7.66
C ASN A 303 -28.44 -23.37 -7.86
N PRO A 304 -28.26 -22.13 -7.35
CA PRO A 304 -26.93 -21.50 -7.30
C PRO A 304 -26.55 -21.09 -5.87
N ILE A 305 -25.43 -21.62 -5.37
CA ILE A 305 -24.80 -21.16 -4.14
C ILE A 305 -24.06 -19.85 -4.45
N TYR A 306 -24.48 -18.75 -3.82
CA TYR A 306 -23.80 -17.45 -4.00
C TYR A 306 -22.71 -17.21 -2.96
N SER A 307 -21.84 -16.25 -3.21
CA SER A 307 -20.78 -15.79 -2.29
C SER A 307 -20.59 -14.27 -2.44
N TYR A 308 -20.49 -13.56 -1.31
CA TYR A 308 -20.36 -12.12 -1.18
C TYR A 308 -19.18 -11.80 -0.25
N LYS A 309 -18.14 -11.15 -0.76
CA LYS A 309 -17.02 -10.68 0.06
C LYS A 309 -17.23 -9.24 0.51
N PHE A 310 -17.02 -8.95 1.79
CA PHE A 310 -17.06 -7.61 2.36
C PHE A 310 -15.66 -7.16 2.77
N ASN A 311 -15.17 -6.08 2.16
CA ASN A 311 -13.97 -5.36 2.59
C ASN A 311 -14.40 -4.04 3.24
N SER A 312 -14.15 -3.87 4.54
CA SER A 312 -14.41 -2.61 5.25
C SER A 312 -13.12 -2.04 5.83
N LEU A 313 -12.98 -0.71 5.79
CA LEU A 313 -11.83 0.04 6.34
C LEU A 313 -11.68 -0.05 7.88
N ARG A 314 -12.45 -0.91 8.56
CA ARG A 314 -12.39 -1.15 10.02
C ARG A 314 -12.22 -2.62 10.42
N SER A 315 -12.09 -3.56 9.48
CA SER A 315 -11.96 -5.00 9.76
C SER A 315 -10.72 -5.61 9.10
N ALA A 316 -9.87 -6.27 9.89
CA ALA A 316 -8.64 -6.94 9.41
C ALA A 316 -8.89 -8.31 8.72
N TYR A 317 -10.08 -8.52 8.14
CA TYR A 317 -10.58 -9.83 7.71
C TYR A 317 -11.44 -9.74 6.44
N ASP A 318 -11.23 -10.65 5.48
CA ASP A 318 -12.17 -10.91 4.36
C ASP A 318 -13.36 -11.74 4.88
N ILE A 319 -14.56 -11.16 4.98
CA ILE A 319 -15.77 -11.94 5.34
C ILE A 319 -16.55 -12.32 4.09
N GLU A 320 -16.85 -13.61 3.94
CA GLU A 320 -17.60 -14.22 2.84
C GLU A 320 -18.97 -14.70 3.32
N VAL A 321 -20.06 -14.15 2.78
CA VAL A 321 -21.45 -14.58 3.05
C VAL A 321 -21.97 -15.35 1.84
N LYS A 322 -22.55 -16.52 2.04
CA LYS A 322 -23.24 -17.31 1.01
C LYS A 322 -24.75 -17.30 1.25
N ILE A 323 -25.50 -17.33 0.15
CA ILE A 323 -26.97 -17.44 0.17
C ILE A 323 -27.37 -18.52 -0.83
N GLU A 324 -28.24 -19.43 -0.42
CA GLU A 324 -28.82 -20.49 -1.25
C GLU A 324 -30.36 -20.40 -1.21
N ASN A 325 -30.99 -20.42 -2.38
CA ASN A 325 -32.45 -20.43 -2.53
C ASN A 325 -32.93 -21.87 -2.68
N THR A 326 -33.78 -22.32 -1.75
CA THR A 326 -34.30 -23.71 -1.73
C THR A 326 -35.76 -23.82 -2.19
N GLY A 327 -36.38 -22.72 -2.63
CA GLY A 327 -37.76 -22.67 -3.10
C GLY A 327 -37.92 -22.49 -4.62
N GLU A 328 -39.10 -22.84 -5.15
CA GLU A 328 -39.44 -22.78 -6.58
C GLU A 328 -39.57 -21.35 -7.17
N SER A 329 -39.46 -20.30 -6.35
CA SER A 329 -39.69 -18.92 -6.75
C SER A 329 -38.39 -18.14 -7.00
N VAL A 330 -38.38 -17.34 -8.06
CA VAL A 330 -37.30 -16.38 -8.33
C VAL A 330 -37.37 -15.26 -7.31
N ILE A 331 -36.34 -15.15 -6.46
CA ILE A 331 -36.26 -14.07 -5.47
C ILE A 331 -35.77 -12.78 -6.15
N GLY A 332 -36.36 -11.65 -5.79
CA GLY A 332 -35.92 -10.32 -6.22
C GLY A 332 -34.58 -9.92 -5.61
N ALA A 333 -34.05 -8.77 -6.03
CA ALA A 333 -32.78 -8.26 -5.52
C ALA A 333 -32.79 -8.08 -4.00
N PHE A 334 -31.62 -8.25 -3.37
CA PHE A 334 -31.41 -8.09 -1.93
C PHE A 334 -30.43 -6.95 -1.64
N SER A 335 -30.69 -6.17 -0.59
CA SER A 335 -29.68 -5.31 0.04
C SER A 335 -29.02 -6.04 1.23
N ALA A 336 -27.69 -5.89 1.39
CA ALA A 336 -26.95 -6.39 2.54
C ALA A 336 -26.05 -5.29 3.15
N GLY A 337 -26.37 -4.84 4.36
CA GLY A 337 -25.52 -3.92 5.15
C GLY A 337 -24.79 -4.65 6.27
N VAL A 338 -23.59 -4.20 6.64
CA VAL A 338 -22.81 -4.77 7.75
C VAL A 338 -22.67 -3.74 8.87
N TRP A 339 -23.27 -4.02 10.03
CA TRP A 339 -23.12 -3.21 11.23
C TRP A 339 -22.10 -3.85 12.18
N ILE A 340 -21.13 -3.06 12.66
CA ILE A 340 -20.05 -3.51 13.53
C ILE A 340 -20.27 -2.97 14.94
N ASN A 341 -20.48 -3.85 15.92
CA ASN A 341 -20.47 -3.49 17.33
C ASN A 341 -19.65 -4.52 18.14
N GLY A 342 -18.37 -4.21 18.39
CA GLY A 342 -17.45 -5.13 19.04
C GLY A 342 -17.22 -6.42 18.25
N ALA A 343 -17.55 -7.57 18.83
CA ALA A 343 -17.39 -8.89 18.24
C ALA A 343 -18.54 -9.33 17.31
N HIS A 344 -19.59 -8.50 17.20
CA HIS A 344 -20.85 -8.81 16.52
C HIS A 344 -20.90 -8.09 15.17
N TYR A 345 -21.11 -8.86 14.11
CA TYR A 345 -21.32 -8.40 12.74
C TYR A 345 -22.76 -8.71 12.34
N THR A 346 -23.61 -7.70 12.27
CA THR A 346 -25.01 -7.90 11.91
C THR A 346 -25.22 -7.59 10.43
N TYR A 347 -25.77 -8.57 9.71
CA TYR A 347 -26.20 -8.48 8.32
C TYR A 347 -27.72 -8.36 8.30
N SER A 348 -28.27 -7.42 7.54
CA SER A 348 -29.69 -7.45 7.18
C SER A 348 -29.90 -7.84 5.73
N ILE A 349 -31.02 -8.51 5.45
CA ILE A 349 -31.47 -8.89 4.11
C ILE A 349 -32.90 -8.39 3.93
N GLN A 350 -33.11 -7.56 2.91
CA GLN A 350 -34.43 -7.02 2.54
C GLN A 350 -34.74 -7.38 1.09
N SER A 351 -35.93 -7.93 0.82
CA SER A 351 -36.38 -8.23 -0.55
C SER A 351 -36.85 -6.96 -1.25
N LEU A 352 -36.31 -6.66 -2.42
CA LEU A 352 -36.65 -5.47 -3.20
C LEU A 352 -37.80 -5.69 -4.21
N GLN A 353 -38.38 -6.89 -4.25
CA GLN A 353 -39.64 -7.16 -4.98
C GLN A 353 -40.54 -8.10 -4.17
N ALA A 354 -41.82 -7.75 -4.05
CA ALA A 354 -42.83 -8.58 -3.40
C ALA A 354 -43.15 -9.83 -4.23
N LYS A 355 -42.42 -10.92 -3.96
CA LYS A 355 -42.80 -12.30 -4.30
C LYS A 355 -42.42 -13.21 -3.14
N THR A 356 -43.28 -14.19 -2.87
CA THR A 356 -43.21 -15.08 -1.70
C THR A 356 -41.90 -15.85 -1.67
N VAL A 357 -41.02 -15.51 -0.74
CA VAL A 357 -39.76 -16.22 -0.52
C VAL A 357 -40.04 -17.37 0.45
N LYS A 358 -40.26 -18.58 -0.08
CA LYS A 358 -40.64 -19.74 0.73
C LYS A 358 -39.55 -20.22 1.69
N SER A 359 -38.28 -20.14 1.28
CA SER A 359 -37.13 -20.55 2.09
C SER A 359 -35.80 -20.09 1.48
N PHE A 360 -34.85 -19.70 2.32
CA PHE A 360 -33.46 -19.46 1.94
C PHE A 360 -32.50 -19.88 3.07
N PHE A 361 -31.23 -20.09 2.74
CA PHE A 361 -30.17 -20.49 3.66
C PHE A 361 -29.01 -19.48 3.60
N ILE A 362 -28.38 -19.17 4.73
CA ILE A 362 -27.20 -18.29 4.82
C ILE A 362 -26.03 -19.04 5.47
N GLU A 363 -24.84 -18.96 4.87
CA GLU A 363 -23.57 -19.42 5.47
C GLU A 363 -22.60 -18.23 5.55
N THR A 364 -21.75 -18.15 6.58
CA THR A 364 -20.74 -17.07 6.70
C THR A 364 -19.36 -17.65 7.01
N ALA A 365 -18.30 -17.12 6.39
CA ALA A 365 -16.93 -17.60 6.54
C ALA A 365 -15.91 -16.44 6.51
N ILE A 366 -14.69 -16.67 7.02
CA ILE A 366 -13.57 -15.73 6.89
C ILE A 366 -12.50 -16.37 6.01
N LYS A 367 -11.92 -15.60 5.08
CA LYS A 367 -10.75 -16.03 4.28
C LYS A 367 -9.47 -15.28 4.74
N ASN A 368 -8.35 -15.99 4.73
CA ASN A 368 -7.01 -15.51 5.11
C ASN A 368 -6.87 -14.92 6.53
N PRO A 369 -6.79 -15.75 7.60
CA PRO A 369 -6.66 -15.28 8.99
C PRO A 369 -5.24 -14.83 9.41
N GLY A 370 -4.22 -14.95 8.55
CA GLY A 370 -2.82 -14.72 8.91
C GLY A 370 -2.22 -15.80 9.84
N ASP A 371 -1.07 -15.52 10.46
CA ASP A 371 -0.32 -16.45 11.33
C ASP A 371 -0.99 -16.73 12.70
N TYR A 372 -2.23 -16.28 12.92
CA TYR A 372 -2.95 -16.48 14.18
C TYR A 372 -4.00 -17.61 14.06
N PRO A 373 -4.00 -18.63 14.95
CA PRO A 373 -4.68 -19.90 14.70
C PRO A 373 -6.16 -19.92 15.14
N TYR A 374 -6.98 -19.07 14.52
CA TYR A 374 -8.44 -19.01 14.70
C TYR A 374 -9.18 -20.08 13.87
N LYS A 375 -10.24 -20.68 14.44
CA LYS A 375 -11.16 -21.59 13.71
C LYS A 375 -12.55 -20.97 13.68
N VAL A 376 -13.03 -20.62 12.49
CA VAL A 376 -14.40 -20.15 12.28
C VAL A 376 -15.35 -21.35 12.35
N LEU A 377 -16.32 -21.31 13.26
CA LEU A 377 -17.53 -22.12 13.21
C LEU A 377 -18.72 -21.15 13.14
N ALA A 378 -19.34 -21.09 11.97
CA ALA A 378 -20.51 -20.26 11.73
C ALA A 378 -21.78 -21.06 11.92
N ASP A 379 -22.19 -21.24 13.18
CA ASP A 379 -23.54 -21.71 13.51
C ASP A 379 -24.51 -20.54 13.41
N ASN A 380 -25.10 -20.34 12.23
CA ASN A 380 -26.17 -19.38 11.97
C ASN A 380 -27.14 -19.90 10.88
N THR A 381 -27.69 -21.09 11.07
CA THR A 381 -28.80 -21.58 10.26
C THR A 381 -30.10 -20.88 10.66
N ALA A 382 -30.41 -19.76 10.01
CA ALA A 382 -31.75 -19.19 10.05
C ALA A 382 -32.63 -19.91 9.01
N ILE A 383 -33.60 -20.71 9.47
CA ILE A 383 -34.66 -21.27 8.63
C ILE A 383 -35.91 -20.45 8.89
N ILE A 384 -36.39 -19.72 7.88
CA ILE A 384 -37.70 -19.07 7.91
C ILE A 384 -38.65 -19.92 7.07
N THR A 385 -39.72 -20.41 7.70
CA THR A 385 -40.83 -21.09 7.07
C THR A 385 -42.13 -20.49 7.58
N GLU A 386 -42.75 -19.59 6.83
CA GLU A 386 -44.21 -19.39 6.82
C GLU A 386 -44.64 -18.45 5.67
N ASP A 387 -45.79 -18.75 5.05
CA ASP A 387 -46.36 -17.97 3.95
C ASP A 387 -47.05 -16.69 4.48
N ASN A 388 -46.36 -15.55 4.47
CA ASN A 388 -46.97 -14.22 4.60
C ASN A 388 -46.13 -13.15 3.87
N GLU A 389 -46.78 -12.05 3.45
CA GLU A 389 -46.10 -10.92 2.80
C GLU A 389 -45.13 -10.24 3.78
N LEU A 390 -43.84 -10.28 3.46
CA LEU A 390 -42.76 -9.81 4.34
C LEU A 390 -42.44 -8.33 4.12
N ASP A 391 -42.96 -7.49 5.02
CA ASP A 391 -42.60 -6.06 5.14
C ASP A 391 -41.36 -5.83 6.04
N ASN A 392 -40.74 -6.91 6.56
CA ASN A 392 -39.79 -6.86 7.67
C ASN A 392 -38.35 -7.24 7.29
N GLU A 393 -37.40 -6.47 7.82
CA GLU A 393 -35.95 -6.67 7.73
C GLU A 393 -35.51 -7.95 8.47
N VAL A 394 -34.92 -8.92 7.76
CA VAL A 394 -34.34 -10.12 8.39
C VAL A 394 -32.90 -9.82 8.77
N SER A 395 -32.54 -9.94 10.05
CA SER A 395 -31.17 -9.72 10.53
C SER A 395 -30.52 -11.00 11.09
N ALA A 396 -29.23 -11.19 10.80
CA ALA A 396 -28.41 -12.29 11.30
C ALA A 396 -27.08 -11.76 11.84
N THR A 397 -26.63 -12.26 13.00
CA THR A 397 -25.42 -11.74 13.68
C THR A 397 -24.32 -12.79 13.73
N LEU A 398 -23.24 -12.57 12.98
CA LEU A 398 -22.00 -13.35 13.08
C LEU A 398 -21.21 -12.91 14.32
N ILE A 399 -20.81 -13.88 15.14
CA ILE A 399 -20.01 -13.67 16.35
C ILE A 399 -18.65 -14.32 16.12
N ILE A 400 -17.57 -13.53 16.10
CA ILE A 400 -16.21 -14.09 16.01
C ILE A 400 -15.80 -14.64 17.38
N ARG A 401 -15.45 -15.93 17.42
CA ARG A 401 -15.06 -16.64 18.63
C ARG A 401 -13.64 -17.19 18.54
N ASN A 402 -12.89 -17.15 19.64
CA ASN A 402 -11.53 -17.70 19.73
C ASN A 402 -11.30 -18.46 21.04
N CYS A 403 -10.42 -19.46 21.00
CA CYS A 403 -9.88 -20.14 22.17
C CYS A 403 -8.41 -20.54 21.89
N THR A 404 -7.49 -20.07 22.72
CA THR A 404 -6.12 -20.60 22.81
C THR A 404 -6.03 -21.63 23.93
N ILE A 405 -4.97 -22.44 23.94
CA ILE A 405 -4.66 -23.35 25.05
C ILE A 405 -3.22 -23.08 25.47
N THR A 406 -2.98 -22.95 26.77
CA THR A 406 -1.67 -22.86 27.39
C THR A 406 -1.52 -24.05 28.34
N ILE A 407 -0.42 -24.80 28.16
CA ILE A 407 -0.12 -26.03 28.87
C ILE A 407 1.29 -25.89 29.46
N PRO A 408 1.54 -26.25 30.73
CA PRO A 408 2.88 -26.29 31.29
C PRO A 408 3.66 -27.52 30.78
N ASP A 409 4.96 -27.35 30.55
CA ASP A 409 5.82 -28.31 29.83
C ASP A 409 6.00 -29.68 30.53
N ASN A 410 5.61 -29.81 31.80
CA ASN A 410 5.84 -31.01 32.62
C ASN A 410 4.60 -31.40 33.44
N ILE A 411 3.67 -32.15 32.84
CA ILE A 411 2.53 -32.74 33.56
C ILE A 411 2.93 -34.11 34.13
N ILE A 412 2.72 -34.28 35.44
CA ILE A 412 3.04 -35.51 36.18
C ILE A 412 1.75 -36.06 36.80
N ALA A 413 1.47 -37.35 36.59
CA ALA A 413 0.34 -38.02 37.22
C ALA A 413 0.47 -37.98 38.77
N GLY A 414 -0.65 -37.78 39.47
CA GLY A 414 -0.70 -37.58 40.91
C GLY A 414 -0.39 -36.14 41.37
N LYS A 415 0.06 -35.23 40.48
CA LYS A 415 0.35 -33.83 40.83
C LYS A 415 -0.63 -32.86 40.17
N GLN A 416 -0.96 -31.79 40.89
CA GLN A 416 -1.84 -30.74 40.37
C GLN A 416 -1.12 -29.94 39.29
N THR A 417 -1.80 -29.70 38.18
CA THR A 417 -1.36 -28.85 37.07
C THR A 417 -2.46 -27.87 36.69
N ILE A 418 -2.12 -26.83 35.94
CA ILE A 418 -3.06 -25.81 35.48
C ILE A 418 -3.17 -25.88 33.96
N VAL A 419 -4.38 -26.04 33.44
CA VAL A 419 -4.72 -25.88 32.03
C VAL A 419 -5.45 -24.55 31.87
N SER A 420 -4.88 -23.62 31.10
CA SER A 420 -5.43 -22.27 30.94
C SER A 420 -5.49 -21.86 29.47
N GLY A 421 -6.02 -20.67 29.19
CA GLY A 421 -6.05 -20.11 27.85
C GLY A 421 -6.82 -18.80 27.78
N ASN A 422 -6.66 -18.10 26.66
CA ASN A 422 -7.40 -16.89 26.34
C ASN A 422 -8.56 -17.23 25.39
N THR A 423 -9.66 -16.51 25.51
CA THR A 423 -10.89 -16.74 24.76
C THR A 423 -11.51 -15.41 24.33
N TYR A 424 -12.33 -15.44 23.29
CA TYR A 424 -13.08 -14.27 22.83
C TYR A 424 -14.46 -14.74 22.37
N GLY A 425 -15.54 -14.06 22.78
CA GLY A 425 -16.91 -14.45 22.42
C GLY A 425 -17.41 -15.79 23.03
N ILE A 426 -16.81 -16.24 24.13
CA ILE A 426 -17.11 -17.51 24.82
C ILE A 426 -17.46 -17.21 26.28
N ALA A 427 -18.52 -17.82 26.81
CA ALA A 427 -18.98 -17.60 28.18
C ALA A 427 -18.39 -18.60 29.18
N LYS A 428 -18.19 -19.85 28.76
CA LYS A 428 -17.64 -20.93 29.58
C LYS A 428 -16.95 -21.96 28.68
N VAL A 429 -15.98 -22.69 29.23
CA VAL A 429 -15.31 -23.80 28.54
C VAL A 429 -15.50 -25.13 29.27
N GLN A 430 -15.41 -26.24 28.54
CA GLN A 430 -15.32 -27.59 29.07
C GLN A 430 -14.01 -28.20 28.57
N ILE A 431 -13.18 -28.63 29.50
CA ILE A 431 -11.87 -29.22 29.19
C ILE A 431 -12.01 -30.74 29.24
N LYS A 432 -11.45 -31.43 28.25
CA LYS A 432 -11.51 -32.89 28.08
C LYS A 432 -10.11 -33.45 27.81
N VAL A 433 -9.84 -34.66 28.29
CA VAL A 433 -8.66 -35.44 27.86
C VAL A 433 -9.13 -36.81 27.41
N ASP A 434 -8.77 -37.17 26.17
CA ASP A 434 -9.23 -38.40 25.48
C ASP A 434 -10.76 -38.58 25.50
N GLY A 435 -11.49 -37.47 25.42
CA GLY A 435 -12.96 -37.42 25.48
C GLY A 435 -13.56 -37.32 26.88
N TYR A 436 -12.81 -37.64 27.95
CA TYR A 436 -13.28 -37.53 29.33
C TYR A 436 -13.27 -36.09 29.81
N VAL A 437 -14.42 -35.61 30.30
CA VAL A 437 -14.58 -34.24 30.83
C VAL A 437 -13.88 -34.10 32.18
N LEU A 438 -12.93 -33.17 32.23
CA LEU A 438 -12.28 -32.76 33.48
C LEU A 438 -13.27 -31.93 34.32
N LYS A 439 -13.16 -32.08 35.64
CA LYS A 439 -13.97 -31.35 36.62
C LYS A 439 -13.07 -30.55 37.55
N ASP A 440 -13.54 -29.39 38.01
CA ASP A 440 -12.87 -28.65 39.08
C ASP A 440 -12.98 -29.38 40.44
N SER A 441 -12.33 -28.84 41.47
CA SER A 441 -12.36 -29.37 42.84
C SER A 441 -13.75 -29.38 43.49
N SER A 442 -14.72 -28.67 42.91
CA SER A 442 -16.13 -28.62 43.34
C SER A 442 -17.02 -29.56 42.51
N GLY A 443 -16.45 -30.28 41.54
CA GLY A 443 -17.15 -31.21 40.66
C GLY A 443 -17.76 -30.58 39.40
N ASN A 444 -17.52 -29.29 39.13
CA ASN A 444 -18.10 -28.60 37.97
C ASN A 444 -17.39 -29.03 36.67
N SER A 445 -18.20 -29.41 35.68
CA SER A 445 -17.75 -29.76 34.32
C SER A 445 -17.63 -28.56 33.35
N PHE A 446 -17.78 -27.33 33.86
CA PHE A 446 -17.63 -26.10 33.10
C PHE A 446 -16.81 -25.09 33.88
N VAL A 447 -15.89 -24.44 33.19
CA VAL A 447 -15.01 -23.38 33.71
C VAL A 447 -15.50 -22.06 33.15
N THR A 448 -15.88 -21.12 34.02
CA THR A 448 -16.33 -19.79 33.63
C THR A 448 -15.19 -18.99 33.01
N VAL A 449 -15.46 -18.28 31.91
CA VAL A 449 -14.52 -17.32 31.32
C VAL A 449 -14.62 -16.00 32.07
N ASN A 450 -13.50 -15.51 32.61
CA ASN A 450 -13.40 -14.22 33.27
C ASN A 450 -12.44 -13.32 32.48
N GLN A 451 -12.88 -12.11 32.12
CA GLN A 451 -12.08 -11.13 31.36
C GLN A 451 -11.34 -11.74 30.16
N ASN A 452 -12.05 -12.51 29.33
CA ASN A 452 -11.49 -13.19 28.15
C ASN A 452 -10.42 -14.26 28.45
N ALA A 453 -10.35 -14.81 29.66
CA ALA A 453 -9.45 -15.92 30.03
C ALA A 453 -10.16 -17.02 30.83
N TYR A 454 -9.63 -18.24 30.78
CA TYR A 454 -10.05 -19.37 31.62
C TYR A 454 -8.83 -20.08 32.24
N SER A 455 -9.06 -20.79 33.35
CA SER A 455 -8.05 -21.59 34.04
C SER A 455 -8.70 -22.72 34.82
N LEU A 456 -8.17 -23.93 34.71
CA LEU A 456 -8.58 -25.11 35.48
C LEU A 456 -7.35 -25.75 36.14
N SER A 457 -7.38 -25.85 37.46
CA SER A 457 -6.46 -26.71 38.20
C SER A 457 -6.98 -28.14 38.21
N TYR A 458 -6.19 -29.11 37.74
CA TYR A 458 -6.57 -30.52 37.66
C TYR A 458 -5.41 -31.45 38.04
N THR A 459 -5.72 -32.63 38.57
CA THR A 459 -4.73 -33.67 38.89
C THR A 459 -5.06 -34.92 38.09
N PHE A 460 -4.16 -35.34 37.21
CA PHE A 460 -4.33 -36.56 36.42
C PHE A 460 -3.95 -37.79 37.24
N SER A 461 -4.80 -38.80 37.31
CA SER A 461 -4.53 -40.02 38.08
C SER A 461 -3.54 -40.97 37.39
N GLU A 462 -3.56 -41.02 36.06
CA GLU A 462 -2.83 -42.02 35.27
C GLU A 462 -1.89 -41.39 34.22
N PRO A 463 -0.72 -42.00 33.96
CA PRO A 463 0.14 -41.68 32.83
C PRO A 463 -0.55 -41.72 31.46
N GLY A 464 0.09 -41.09 30.48
CA GLY A 464 -0.05 -41.39 29.06
C GLY A 464 0.62 -40.34 28.17
N TYR A 465 1.26 -40.80 27.10
CA TYR A 465 1.88 -39.95 26.08
C TYR A 465 0.92 -39.72 24.92
N GLY A 466 1.06 -38.58 24.23
CA GLY A 466 0.23 -38.27 23.07
C GLY A 466 -1.26 -38.04 23.38
N ARG A 467 -1.62 -37.83 24.65
CA ARG A 467 -3.02 -37.73 25.08
C ARG A 467 -3.67 -36.49 24.49
N LYS A 468 -4.92 -36.63 24.07
CA LYS A 468 -5.64 -35.59 23.33
C LYS A 468 -6.39 -34.67 24.29
N LEU A 469 -5.81 -33.51 24.59
CA LEU A 469 -6.48 -32.43 25.29
C LEU A 469 -7.40 -31.69 24.32
N VAL A 470 -8.66 -31.50 24.71
CA VAL A 470 -9.66 -30.74 23.95
C VAL A 470 -10.29 -29.70 24.86
N VAL A 471 -10.33 -28.44 24.43
CA VAL A 471 -11.06 -27.36 25.09
C VAL A 471 -12.24 -26.98 24.21
N ASP A 472 -13.43 -27.31 24.69
CA ASP A 472 -14.70 -26.96 24.05
C ASP A 472 -15.21 -25.65 24.65
N GLY A 473 -15.37 -24.61 23.83
CA GLY A 473 -15.97 -23.34 24.24
C GLY A 473 -17.48 -23.33 24.00
N TYR A 474 -18.21 -22.73 24.92
CA TYR A 474 -19.67 -22.63 24.91
C TYR A 474 -20.13 -21.18 25.05
N ASP A 475 -21.27 -20.87 24.44
CA ASP A 475 -21.92 -19.58 24.61
C ASP A 475 -22.77 -19.50 25.90
N SER A 476 -23.43 -18.35 26.09
CA SER A 476 -24.30 -18.07 27.24
C SER A 476 -25.58 -18.92 27.24
N ALA A 477 -26.07 -19.35 26.07
CA ALA A 477 -27.21 -20.26 25.96
C ALA A 477 -26.82 -21.72 26.26
N GLY A 478 -25.53 -22.05 26.23
CA GLY A 478 -25.00 -23.39 26.49
C GLY A 478 -24.80 -24.23 25.23
N GLY A 479 -24.87 -23.63 24.04
CA GLY A 479 -24.42 -24.26 22.80
C GLY A 479 -22.89 -24.39 22.79
N LYS A 480 -22.37 -25.50 22.25
CA LYS A 480 -20.92 -25.66 21.99
C LYS A 480 -20.58 -24.95 20.69
N VAL A 481 -19.64 -24.00 20.74
CA VAL A 481 -19.39 -23.03 19.66
C VAL A 481 -17.95 -22.98 19.17
N ILE A 482 -17.01 -23.60 19.89
CA ILE A 482 -15.65 -23.85 19.39
C ILE A 482 -15.08 -25.11 20.04
N SER A 483 -14.07 -25.70 19.40
CA SER A 483 -13.28 -26.81 19.95
C SER A 483 -11.84 -26.61 19.50
N LYS A 484 -10.91 -26.55 20.46
CA LYS A 484 -9.46 -26.45 20.22
C LYS A 484 -8.80 -27.70 20.80
N GLU A 485 -7.81 -28.22 20.10
CA GLU A 485 -7.12 -29.45 20.46
C GLU A 485 -5.63 -29.19 20.68
N ALA A 486 -5.03 -29.93 21.59
CA ALA A 486 -3.59 -29.98 21.83
C ALA A 486 -3.19 -31.38 22.30
N THR A 487 -1.92 -31.72 22.12
CA THR A 487 -1.35 -32.98 22.61
C THR A 487 -0.65 -32.73 23.94
N ILE A 488 -0.95 -33.55 24.95
CA ILE A 488 -0.28 -33.50 26.25
C ILE A 488 0.40 -34.83 26.57
N ASN A 489 1.56 -34.73 27.19
CA ASN A 489 2.29 -35.87 27.75
C ASN A 489 2.12 -35.82 29.27
N ILE A 490 1.42 -36.80 29.81
CA ILE A 490 1.25 -37.01 31.24
C ILE A 490 2.24 -38.09 31.64
N THR A 491 3.35 -37.68 32.23
CA THR A 491 4.33 -38.65 32.72
C THR A 491 3.80 -39.28 34.01
N GLY A 492 3.77 -40.61 34.06
CA GLY A 492 3.58 -41.32 35.32
C GLY A 492 4.87 -41.24 36.11
N GLU A 493 4.80 -41.37 37.43
CA GLU A 493 6.00 -41.44 38.27
C GLU A 493 6.88 -42.66 37.90
N ASN A 494 6.32 -43.66 37.17
CA ASN A 494 6.97 -44.89 36.71
C ASN A 494 6.72 -45.26 35.22
N THR A 495 6.32 -44.35 34.33
CA THR A 495 6.16 -44.71 32.90
C THR A 495 7.51 -45.01 32.26
N VAL A 496 7.69 -46.22 31.75
CA VAL A 496 8.89 -46.63 31.00
C VAL A 496 8.71 -46.39 29.51
N ASP A 497 9.47 -45.45 28.94
CA ASP A 497 9.57 -45.28 27.49
C ASP A 497 10.96 -44.82 27.06
N ILE A 498 11.26 -44.87 25.76
CA ILE A 498 12.52 -44.38 25.19
C ILE A 498 12.22 -43.64 23.88
N ILE A 499 12.39 -42.32 23.89
CA ILE A 499 12.40 -41.47 22.70
C ILE A 499 13.85 -41.04 22.47
N VAL A 500 14.35 -41.25 21.25
CA VAL A 500 15.70 -40.85 20.84
C VAL A 500 15.61 -39.79 19.75
N GLU A 501 16.41 -38.75 19.91
CA GLU A 501 16.62 -37.68 18.97
C GLU A 501 18.09 -37.72 18.54
N TYR A 502 18.34 -37.61 17.24
CA TYR A 502 19.67 -37.43 16.66
C TYR A 502 19.55 -36.54 15.41
N PRO A 503 20.66 -35.91 14.96
CA PRO A 503 20.64 -35.12 13.73
C PRO A 503 20.15 -35.95 12.55
N GLN A 504 19.35 -35.36 11.65
CA GLN A 504 18.91 -36.06 10.42
C GLN A 504 20.08 -36.45 9.51
N GLU A 505 21.25 -35.85 9.69
CA GLU A 505 22.48 -36.23 8.99
C GLU A 505 23.60 -36.56 9.98
N ILE A 506 24.03 -37.82 10.00
CA ILE A 506 25.17 -38.30 10.78
C ILE A 506 26.33 -38.57 9.81
N VAL A 507 27.57 -38.20 10.18
CA VAL A 507 28.76 -38.32 9.33
C VAL A 507 29.86 -39.06 10.07
N ALA A 508 30.53 -40.00 9.40
CA ALA A 508 31.71 -40.66 9.93
C ALA A 508 32.86 -39.63 10.14
N GLY A 509 33.61 -39.79 11.23
CA GLY A 509 34.63 -38.85 11.68
C GLY A 509 34.09 -37.66 12.50
N ALA A 510 32.84 -37.25 12.29
CA ALA A 510 32.22 -36.15 13.03
C ALA A 510 31.58 -36.61 14.35
N GLN A 511 31.65 -35.76 15.37
CA GLN A 511 30.90 -35.96 16.61
C GLN A 511 29.43 -35.57 16.39
N CYS A 512 28.53 -36.52 16.62
CA CYS A 512 27.09 -36.29 16.72
C CYS A 512 26.66 -36.41 18.19
N THR A 513 25.48 -35.90 18.53
CA THR A 513 24.91 -36.02 19.88
C THR A 513 23.59 -36.77 19.81
N PHE A 514 23.46 -37.82 20.61
CA PHE A 514 22.19 -38.48 20.86
C PHE A 514 21.53 -37.83 22.07
N THR A 515 20.33 -37.29 21.88
CA THR A 515 19.49 -36.73 22.96
C THR A 515 18.18 -37.49 23.05
N GLY A 516 17.37 -37.18 24.06
CA GLY A 516 16.00 -37.67 24.12
C GLY A 516 15.43 -37.72 25.52
N THR A 517 14.31 -38.42 25.65
CA THR A 517 13.63 -38.67 26.92
C THR A 517 13.53 -40.17 27.16
N ALA A 518 13.83 -40.59 28.38
CA ALA A 518 13.75 -41.99 28.80
C ALA A 518 13.11 -42.08 30.20
N PRO A 519 11.84 -41.66 30.36
CA PRO A 519 11.14 -41.74 31.64
C PRO A 519 11.11 -43.18 32.13
N GLY A 520 11.18 -43.37 33.45
CA GLY A 520 11.17 -44.69 34.09
C GLY A 520 12.43 -45.55 33.86
N ILE A 521 13.39 -45.09 33.05
CA ILE A 521 14.68 -45.74 32.83
C ILE A 521 15.74 -45.08 33.71
N HIS A 522 16.57 -45.88 34.38
CA HIS A 522 17.73 -45.41 35.12
C HIS A 522 18.98 -45.29 34.23
N SER A 523 19.18 -46.26 33.33
CA SER A 523 20.31 -46.23 32.38
C SER A 523 19.98 -46.85 31.03
N LEU A 524 20.62 -46.35 29.97
CA LEU A 524 20.46 -46.79 28.59
C LEU A 524 21.75 -47.42 28.05
N VAL A 525 21.63 -48.42 27.18
CA VAL A 525 22.74 -48.96 26.39
C VAL A 525 22.37 -48.83 24.91
N PHE A 526 23.18 -48.08 24.17
CA PHE A 526 23.03 -47.88 22.73
C PHE A 526 23.96 -48.85 21.98
N SER A 527 23.50 -49.42 20.88
CA SER A 527 24.36 -50.16 19.95
C SER A 527 23.94 -49.97 18.50
N VAL A 528 24.91 -50.03 17.59
CA VAL A 528 24.67 -49.97 16.13
C VAL A 528 25.32 -51.18 15.48
N ASP A 529 24.54 -51.96 14.72
CA ASP A 529 24.91 -53.27 14.17
C ASP A 529 25.53 -54.22 15.22
N GLY A 530 25.03 -54.15 16.46
CA GLY A 530 25.53 -54.93 17.60
C GLY A 530 26.74 -54.32 18.34
N TYR A 531 27.39 -53.28 17.81
CA TYR A 531 28.50 -52.60 18.49
C TYR A 531 27.99 -51.56 19.48
N ILE A 532 28.33 -51.71 20.77
CA ILE A 532 27.89 -50.79 21.84
C ILE A 532 28.57 -49.42 21.68
N LEU A 533 27.75 -48.36 21.62
CA LEU A 533 28.21 -46.98 21.64
C LEU A 533 28.59 -46.59 23.08
N LYS A 534 29.80 -46.06 23.28
CA LYS A 534 30.31 -45.67 24.60
C LYS A 534 30.41 -44.17 24.73
N SER A 535 30.07 -43.64 25.91
CA SER A 535 30.35 -42.26 26.28
C SER A 535 31.60 -42.24 27.17
N GLY A 536 32.75 -41.90 26.57
CA GLY A 536 34.05 -42.08 27.20
C GLY A 536 34.30 -43.55 27.57
N ALA A 537 34.57 -43.82 28.86
CA ALA A 537 34.79 -45.19 29.36
C ALA A 537 33.48 -45.96 29.65
N ALA A 538 32.33 -45.28 29.73
CA ALA A 538 31.07 -45.89 30.14
C ALA A 538 30.36 -46.61 28.98
N SER A 539 29.92 -47.84 29.23
CA SER A 539 29.08 -48.65 28.31
C SER A 539 27.58 -48.46 28.53
N SER A 540 27.19 -47.67 29.51
CA SER A 540 25.80 -47.27 29.78
C SER A 540 25.71 -45.76 30.00
N ILE A 541 24.60 -45.19 29.58
CA ILE A 541 24.29 -43.76 29.64
C ILE A 541 23.29 -43.54 30.76
N ALA A 542 23.64 -42.74 31.76
CA ALA A 542 22.73 -42.41 32.85
C ALA A 542 21.59 -41.52 32.34
N VAL A 543 20.37 -41.79 32.80
CA VAL A 543 19.20 -40.92 32.58
C VAL A 543 19.04 -40.02 33.79
N VAL A 544 18.98 -38.70 33.57
CA VAL A 544 18.84 -37.70 34.63
C VAL A 544 17.61 -36.86 34.33
N ASN A 545 16.69 -36.75 35.31
CA ASN A 545 15.41 -36.04 35.15
C ASN A 545 14.62 -36.50 33.91
N ASN A 546 14.54 -37.82 33.69
CA ASN A 546 13.92 -38.46 32.52
C ASN A 546 14.50 -38.07 31.15
N ARG A 547 15.70 -37.47 31.10
CA ARG A 547 16.41 -37.10 29.87
C ARG A 547 17.80 -37.73 29.81
N PHE A 548 18.33 -37.89 28.61
CA PHE A 548 19.72 -38.26 28.37
C PHE A 548 20.32 -37.38 27.26
N SER A 549 21.64 -37.24 27.28
CA SER A 549 22.42 -36.61 26.23
C SER A 549 23.83 -37.17 26.26
N PHE A 550 24.35 -37.66 25.14
CA PHE A 550 25.75 -38.04 25.03
C PHE A 550 26.30 -37.84 23.61
N PRO A 551 27.56 -37.41 23.46
CA PRO A 551 28.23 -37.35 22.18
C PRO A 551 28.75 -38.72 21.75
N TYR A 552 28.75 -38.98 20.44
CA TYR A 552 29.40 -40.14 19.83
C TYR A 552 29.97 -39.81 18.45
N THR A 553 31.09 -40.44 18.09
CA THR A 553 31.73 -40.30 16.77
C THR A 553 31.79 -41.67 16.10
N PHE A 554 31.16 -41.81 14.94
CA PHE A 554 31.22 -43.04 14.15
C PHE A 554 32.51 -43.07 13.32
N SER A 555 33.24 -44.18 13.31
CA SER A 555 34.50 -44.33 12.57
C SER A 555 34.34 -44.78 11.12
N GLN A 556 33.15 -45.25 10.73
CA GLN A 556 32.86 -45.80 9.40
C GLN A 556 31.44 -45.44 8.94
N PRO A 557 31.25 -45.13 7.65
CA PRO A 557 29.93 -44.89 7.06
C PRO A 557 29.13 -46.18 6.85
N GLY A 558 27.85 -46.00 6.50
CA GLY A 558 26.94 -47.06 6.06
C GLY A 558 25.50 -46.55 6.02
N SER A 559 24.71 -46.99 5.05
CA SER A 559 23.25 -46.83 5.04
C SER A 559 22.59 -47.96 5.84
N ASP A 560 21.36 -47.72 6.29
CA ASP A 560 20.48 -48.73 6.92
C ASP A 560 21.08 -49.50 8.10
N ARG A 561 21.92 -48.83 8.89
CA ARG A 561 22.58 -49.43 10.07
C ARG A 561 21.60 -49.55 11.22
N LEU A 562 21.50 -50.73 11.82
CA LEU A 562 20.49 -51.02 12.84
C LEU A 562 20.91 -50.43 14.19
N LEU A 563 20.24 -49.36 14.61
CA LEU A 563 20.30 -48.83 15.97
C LEU A 563 19.41 -49.68 16.90
N VAL A 564 19.96 -50.08 18.04
CA VAL A 564 19.23 -50.72 19.14
C VAL A 564 19.53 -49.99 20.43
N VAL A 565 18.50 -49.59 21.16
CA VAL A 565 18.63 -48.90 22.44
C VAL A 565 17.88 -49.67 23.51
N LYS A 566 18.58 -50.06 24.58
CA LYS A 566 18.05 -50.85 25.69
C LYS A 566 18.03 -50.02 26.97
N GLY A 567 16.88 -49.94 27.63
CA GLY A 567 16.71 -49.22 28.90
C GLY A 567 16.59 -50.17 30.08
N TYR A 568 17.25 -49.82 31.18
CA TYR A 568 17.37 -50.64 32.39
C TYR A 568 16.96 -49.88 33.66
N ASP A 569 16.50 -50.60 34.68
CA ASP A 569 16.27 -50.07 36.03
C ASP A 569 17.60 -49.85 36.81
N SER A 570 17.51 -49.44 38.08
CA SER A 570 18.67 -49.23 38.96
C SER A 570 19.30 -50.53 39.47
N GLN A 571 18.65 -51.67 39.24
CA GLN A 571 19.10 -53.02 39.59
C GLN A 571 19.75 -53.76 38.40
N GLY A 572 19.65 -53.21 37.19
CA GLY A 572 20.21 -53.77 35.95
C GLY A 572 19.24 -54.68 35.17
N ASN A 573 17.95 -54.71 35.51
CA ASN A 573 16.95 -55.46 34.72
C ASN A 573 16.57 -54.67 33.47
N LEU A 574 16.42 -55.38 32.33
CA LEU A 574 15.98 -54.78 31.07
C LEU A 574 14.49 -54.45 31.13
N LEU A 575 14.13 -53.18 30.94
CA LEU A 575 12.76 -52.70 30.96
C LEU A 575 12.18 -52.45 29.55
N LYS A 576 12.99 -51.96 28.61
CA LYS A 576 12.55 -51.56 27.26
C LYS A 576 13.64 -51.75 26.22
N THR A 577 13.25 -52.04 24.99
CA THR A 577 14.12 -51.95 23.80
C THR A 577 13.42 -51.10 22.74
N LEU A 578 14.17 -50.20 22.11
CA LEU A 578 13.83 -49.46 20.89
C LEU A 578 14.77 -49.95 19.76
N GLN A 579 14.26 -49.98 18.53
CA GLN A 579 15.05 -50.21 17.33
C GLN A 579 14.74 -49.13 16.29
N ASP A 580 15.77 -48.68 15.57
CA ASP A 580 15.66 -47.68 14.49
C ASP A 580 16.75 -47.92 13.43
N SER A 581 16.70 -47.19 12.32
CA SER A 581 17.68 -47.24 11.23
C SER A 581 18.48 -45.94 11.14
N LEU A 582 19.80 -46.06 11.04
CA LEU A 582 20.73 -44.94 10.90
C LEU A 582 21.43 -44.96 9.54
N THR A 583 21.47 -43.80 8.89
CA THR A 583 22.38 -43.54 7.76
C THR A 583 23.54 -42.68 8.23
N ILE A 584 24.76 -43.23 8.08
CA ILE A 584 26.02 -42.57 8.40
C ILE A 584 26.74 -42.28 7.09
N LYS A 585 26.82 -41.00 6.72
CA LYS A 585 27.52 -40.53 5.51
C LYS A 585 29.04 -40.66 5.68
N ALA A 586 29.76 -40.86 4.57
CA ALA A 586 31.23 -40.93 4.58
C ALA A 586 31.87 -39.59 4.98
N GLU A 587 33.09 -39.64 5.53
CA GLU A 587 33.84 -38.43 5.85
C GLU A 587 34.18 -37.67 4.55
N GLY A 588 33.53 -36.52 4.36
CA GLY A 588 33.54 -35.77 3.10
C GLY A 588 32.37 -36.05 2.14
N ALA A 589 31.28 -36.67 2.60
CA ALA A 589 30.00 -36.78 1.88
C ALA A 589 28.94 -35.74 2.32
N LEU A 590 29.36 -34.72 3.09
CA LEU A 590 28.70 -33.42 3.08
C LEU A 590 29.42 -32.52 2.08
N SER A 591 28.66 -31.85 1.21
CA SER A 591 29.16 -30.64 0.54
C SER A 591 29.51 -29.64 1.64
N PRO A 592 30.79 -29.25 1.79
CA PRO A 592 31.18 -28.39 2.89
C PRO A 592 30.52 -27.02 2.74
N VAL A 593 30.06 -26.43 3.85
CA VAL A 593 29.20 -25.24 3.79
C VAL A 593 30.02 -24.01 3.33
N PRO A 594 29.73 -23.42 2.16
CA PRO A 594 30.47 -22.26 1.68
C PRO A 594 30.01 -21.00 2.42
N VAL A 595 30.90 -20.02 2.52
CA VAL A 595 30.59 -18.66 2.96
C VAL A 595 30.30 -17.80 1.73
N ILE A 596 29.11 -17.20 1.67
CA ILE A 596 28.80 -16.13 0.71
C ILE A 596 29.59 -14.89 1.15
N LYS A 597 30.66 -14.55 0.44
CA LYS A 597 31.56 -13.42 0.75
C LYS A 597 30.98 -12.10 0.29
N SER A 598 30.61 -12.00 -0.99
CA SER A 598 30.02 -10.80 -1.59
C SER A 598 28.85 -11.15 -2.51
N ILE A 599 27.97 -10.17 -2.69
CA ILE A 599 26.88 -10.14 -3.66
C ILE A 599 27.00 -8.73 -4.24
N ASN A 600 27.52 -8.61 -5.46
CA ASN A 600 27.84 -7.33 -6.08
C ASN A 600 27.19 -7.30 -7.46
N TYR A 601 26.59 -6.18 -7.82
CA TYR A 601 26.25 -5.89 -9.22
C TYR A 601 27.36 -5.08 -9.88
N THR A 602 27.49 -5.19 -11.20
CA THR A 602 28.51 -4.49 -11.99
C THR A 602 28.22 -2.99 -12.16
N THR A 603 26.96 -2.58 -12.09
CA THR A 603 26.57 -1.17 -12.09
C THR A 603 25.81 -0.80 -10.81
N LEU A 604 25.92 0.46 -10.39
CA LEU A 604 25.12 1.05 -9.31
C LEU A 604 24.86 2.54 -9.63
N PRO A 605 23.60 3.02 -9.58
CA PRO A 605 22.37 2.23 -9.42
C PRO A 605 22.13 1.28 -10.61
N LEU A 606 21.46 0.17 -10.33
CA LEU A 606 21.00 -0.78 -11.35
C LEU A 606 20.00 -0.11 -12.26
N LYS A 607 19.81 -0.62 -13.48
CA LYS A 607 18.83 -0.07 -14.41
C LYS A 607 17.81 -1.09 -14.87
N THR A 608 16.65 -0.62 -15.29
CA THR A 608 15.69 -1.43 -16.03
C THR A 608 16.19 -1.71 -17.44
N MET A 609 15.79 -2.82 -18.05
CA MET A 609 16.06 -3.20 -19.46
C MET A 609 17.53 -3.37 -19.87
N ASP A 610 18.50 -2.77 -19.16
CA ASP A 610 19.93 -3.04 -19.31
C ASP A 610 20.26 -4.44 -18.75
N GLU A 611 21.32 -5.06 -19.29
CA GLU A 611 21.86 -6.33 -18.82
C GLU A 611 22.83 -6.07 -17.65
N GLU A 612 22.37 -6.33 -16.43
CA GLU A 612 23.15 -6.13 -15.21
C GLU A 612 23.95 -7.39 -14.86
N GLY A 613 25.27 -7.27 -14.76
CA GLY A 613 26.12 -8.34 -14.26
C GLY A 613 25.98 -8.49 -12.75
N LEU A 614 25.63 -9.68 -12.28
CA LEU A 614 25.63 -10.08 -10.87
C LEU A 614 26.82 -11.00 -10.62
N GLN A 615 27.69 -10.62 -9.68
CA GLN A 615 28.79 -11.44 -9.21
C GLN A 615 28.59 -11.86 -7.74
N ILE A 616 28.64 -13.17 -7.49
CA ILE A 616 28.57 -13.77 -6.15
C ILE A 616 29.90 -14.49 -5.90
N ILE A 617 30.61 -14.11 -4.84
CA ILE A 617 31.83 -14.82 -4.43
C ILE A 617 31.49 -15.79 -3.32
N LEU A 618 31.69 -17.09 -3.57
CA LEU A 618 31.68 -18.13 -2.54
C LEU A 618 33.10 -18.43 -2.10
N SER A 619 33.28 -18.68 -0.79
CA SER A 619 34.54 -19.18 -0.24
C SER A 619 34.31 -20.41 0.62
N GLU A 620 35.15 -21.42 0.44
CA GLU A 620 35.14 -22.64 1.25
C GLU A 620 36.58 -23.15 1.39
N GLN A 621 36.99 -23.51 2.61
CA GLN A 621 38.39 -23.74 2.98
C GLN A 621 38.69 -25.16 3.49
N SER A 622 37.68 -25.96 3.76
CA SER A 622 37.84 -27.39 4.02
C SER A 622 38.05 -28.15 2.70
N GLN A 623 38.41 -29.43 2.81
CA GLN A 623 38.53 -30.35 1.68
C GLN A 623 39.32 -29.78 0.46
N LEU A 624 40.35 -28.95 0.70
CA LEU A 624 41.02 -28.15 -0.35
C LEU A 624 41.46 -28.93 -1.59
N GLN A 625 41.84 -30.19 -1.42
CA GLN A 625 42.31 -31.06 -2.51
C GLN A 625 41.18 -31.79 -3.26
N LYS A 626 39.91 -31.55 -2.90
CA LYS A 626 38.72 -32.07 -3.58
C LYS A 626 38.00 -30.96 -4.35
N GLN A 627 37.31 -31.33 -5.43
CA GLN A 627 36.35 -30.44 -6.06
C GLN A 627 35.15 -30.27 -5.14
N ARG A 628 34.70 -29.03 -4.95
CA ARG A 628 33.50 -28.73 -4.17
C ARG A 628 32.49 -28.05 -5.09
N SER A 629 31.33 -28.67 -5.23
CA SER A 629 30.27 -28.24 -6.17
C SER A 629 29.03 -27.86 -5.38
N TYR A 630 28.32 -26.84 -5.86
CA TYR A 630 27.10 -26.28 -5.27
C TYR A 630 26.11 -25.87 -6.35
N PHE A 631 24.85 -25.71 -5.98
CA PHE A 631 23.86 -25.02 -6.80
C PHE A 631 23.45 -23.71 -6.12
N VAL A 632 23.55 -22.59 -6.83
CA VAL A 632 23.28 -21.24 -6.30
C VAL A 632 22.00 -20.71 -6.93
N LYS A 633 21.12 -20.17 -6.10
CA LYS A 633 19.87 -19.54 -6.49
C LYS A 633 19.83 -18.11 -5.96
N THR A 634 19.57 -17.15 -6.84
CA THR A 634 19.43 -15.74 -6.47
C THR A 634 18.00 -15.30 -6.69
N SER A 635 17.43 -14.66 -5.67
CA SER A 635 16.09 -14.07 -5.72
C SER A 635 16.13 -12.60 -5.33
N ILE A 636 15.20 -11.80 -5.86
CA ILE A 636 14.92 -10.44 -5.38
C ILE A 636 13.61 -10.42 -4.61
N ARG A 637 13.57 -9.63 -3.54
CA ARG A 637 12.37 -9.36 -2.75
C ARG A 637 11.95 -7.90 -2.92
N ARG A 638 10.66 -7.68 -3.20
CA ARG A 638 9.96 -6.38 -3.16
C ARG A 638 8.77 -6.49 -2.22
N THR A 639 8.07 -5.39 -1.95
CA THR A 639 6.83 -5.40 -1.14
C THR A 639 5.75 -6.33 -1.71
N SER A 640 5.73 -6.50 -3.04
CA SER A 640 4.75 -7.32 -3.76
C SER A 640 5.11 -8.81 -3.87
N GLY A 641 6.27 -9.27 -3.37
CA GLY A 641 6.66 -10.67 -3.42
C GLY A 641 8.17 -10.93 -3.56
N THR A 642 8.52 -12.16 -3.90
CA THR A 642 9.91 -12.61 -4.13
C THR A 642 9.99 -13.39 -5.44
N TRP A 643 10.99 -13.11 -6.27
CA TRP A 643 11.18 -13.75 -7.58
C TRP A 643 12.62 -14.22 -7.76
N VAL A 644 12.80 -15.38 -8.37
CA VAL A 644 14.12 -15.89 -8.77
C VAL A 644 14.59 -15.11 -9.99
N ILE A 645 15.81 -14.55 -9.94
CA ILE A 645 16.41 -13.77 -11.03
C ILE A 645 17.59 -14.48 -11.69
N ALA A 646 18.27 -15.38 -10.99
CA ALA A 646 19.37 -16.18 -11.52
C ALA A 646 19.48 -17.52 -10.78
N SER A 647 20.03 -18.52 -11.46
CA SER A 647 20.46 -19.78 -10.85
C SER A 647 21.63 -20.35 -11.63
N ALA A 648 22.65 -20.85 -10.94
CA ALA A 648 23.87 -21.37 -11.56
C ALA A 648 24.53 -22.44 -10.70
N GLU A 649 25.26 -23.36 -11.34
CA GLU A 649 26.20 -24.23 -10.64
C GLU A 649 27.47 -23.47 -10.26
N ALA A 650 28.03 -23.77 -9.10
CA ALA A 650 29.27 -23.19 -8.61
C ALA A 650 30.28 -24.28 -8.27
N ILE A 651 31.51 -24.17 -8.79
CA ILE A 651 32.58 -25.13 -8.56
C ILE A 651 33.81 -24.42 -7.99
N ILE A 652 34.24 -24.84 -6.80
CA ILE A 652 35.55 -24.50 -6.24
C ILE A 652 36.51 -25.64 -6.59
N LYS A 653 37.50 -25.34 -7.43
CA LYS A 653 38.47 -26.31 -7.96
C LYS A 653 39.42 -26.80 -6.85
N PRO A 654 39.95 -28.04 -6.95
CA PRO A 654 41.04 -28.48 -6.09
C PRO A 654 42.19 -27.45 -6.05
N GLY A 655 42.74 -27.22 -4.86
CA GLY A 655 43.77 -26.22 -4.60
C GLY A 655 43.28 -24.78 -4.39
N THR A 656 42.01 -24.45 -4.69
CA THR A 656 41.45 -23.11 -4.45
C THR A 656 40.47 -23.05 -3.28
N THR A 657 40.28 -21.84 -2.75
CA THR A 657 39.41 -21.53 -1.60
C THR A 657 38.17 -20.70 -1.97
N GLN A 658 38.06 -20.29 -3.23
CA GLN A 658 37.01 -19.38 -3.73
C GLN A 658 36.61 -19.72 -5.16
N THR A 659 35.39 -19.32 -5.51
CA THR A 659 34.88 -19.26 -6.88
C THR A 659 33.93 -18.07 -7.02
N ALA A 660 33.90 -17.47 -8.20
CA ALA A 660 32.95 -16.41 -8.55
C ALA A 660 31.87 -17.01 -9.47
N ILE A 661 30.61 -16.80 -9.10
CA ILE A 661 29.47 -17.03 -9.97
C ILE A 661 29.15 -15.69 -10.62
N GLU A 662 29.11 -15.66 -11.94
CA GLU A 662 28.72 -14.51 -12.74
C GLU A 662 27.41 -14.84 -13.46
N SER A 663 26.47 -13.91 -13.47
CA SER A 663 25.16 -14.10 -14.09
C SER A 663 24.64 -12.76 -14.60
N SER A 664 24.14 -12.73 -15.83
CA SER A 664 23.41 -11.58 -16.36
C SER A 664 21.97 -11.59 -15.86
N VAL A 665 21.47 -10.46 -15.38
CA VAL A 665 20.08 -10.28 -14.99
C VAL A 665 19.51 -9.01 -15.60
N VAL A 666 18.27 -9.07 -16.09
CA VAL A 666 17.56 -7.91 -16.65
C VAL A 666 16.38 -7.57 -15.74
N PHE A 667 16.32 -6.34 -15.27
CA PHE A 667 15.21 -5.86 -14.46
C PHE A 667 14.14 -5.19 -15.33
N ASN A 668 12.90 -5.65 -15.26
CA ASN A 668 11.79 -5.07 -16.02
C ASN A 668 11.00 -3.98 -15.27
N THR A 669 11.38 -3.65 -14.03
CA THR A 669 10.65 -2.70 -13.19
C THR A 669 11.60 -2.01 -12.21
N ALA A 670 11.57 -0.67 -12.23
CA ALA A 670 12.34 0.18 -11.34
C ALA A 670 11.85 0.07 -9.88
N GLY A 671 12.65 0.58 -8.94
CA GLY A 671 12.36 0.60 -7.51
C GLY A 671 13.35 -0.21 -6.68
N THR A 672 13.04 -0.31 -5.40
CA THR A 672 13.91 -0.90 -4.37
C THR A 672 13.77 -2.42 -4.34
N ILE A 673 14.91 -3.14 -4.26
CA ILE A 673 14.96 -4.59 -4.11
C ILE A 673 15.88 -4.97 -2.94
N TYR A 674 15.64 -6.15 -2.36
CA TYR A 674 16.62 -6.86 -1.53
C TYR A 674 17.08 -8.11 -2.27
N THR A 675 18.38 -8.27 -2.46
CA THR A 675 18.97 -9.42 -3.15
C THR A 675 19.27 -10.55 -2.15
N LYS A 676 18.61 -11.71 -2.30
CA LYS A 676 18.80 -12.92 -1.48
C LYS A 676 19.50 -14.00 -2.28
N VAL A 677 20.59 -14.54 -1.74
CA VAL A 677 21.30 -15.71 -2.28
C VAL A 677 21.07 -16.92 -1.39
N GLU A 678 20.80 -18.06 -2.01
CA GLU A 678 20.63 -19.37 -1.39
C GLU A 678 21.59 -20.35 -2.08
N VAL A 679 22.39 -21.08 -1.31
CA VAL A 679 23.35 -22.05 -1.83
C VAL A 679 22.97 -23.43 -1.31
N PHE A 680 22.76 -24.34 -2.26
CA PHE A 680 22.36 -25.72 -2.05
C PHE A 680 23.52 -26.67 -2.35
N ALA A 681 23.43 -27.89 -1.84
CA ALA A 681 24.25 -29.00 -2.29
C ALA A 681 23.96 -29.32 -3.78
N PRO A 682 24.80 -30.14 -4.45
CA PRO A 682 24.57 -30.58 -5.83
C PRO A 682 23.23 -31.30 -6.09
N ASP A 683 22.54 -31.75 -5.03
CA ASP A 683 21.20 -32.32 -5.09
C ASP A 683 20.09 -31.29 -5.37
N GLN A 684 20.42 -29.99 -5.35
CA GLN A 684 19.53 -28.82 -5.51
C GLN A 684 18.39 -28.73 -4.48
N LYS A 685 18.43 -29.54 -3.41
CA LYS A 685 17.38 -29.66 -2.38
C LYS A 685 17.88 -29.28 -1.00
N THR A 686 19.10 -29.68 -0.65
CA THR A 686 19.69 -29.45 0.66
C THR A 686 20.29 -28.06 0.73
N LEU A 687 19.59 -27.13 1.40
CA LEU A 687 20.08 -25.76 1.62
C LEU A 687 21.27 -25.78 2.60
N LEU A 688 22.43 -25.29 2.15
CA LEU A 688 23.66 -25.23 2.95
C LEU A 688 23.82 -23.87 3.65
N VAL A 689 23.53 -22.77 2.93
CA VAL A 689 23.62 -21.41 3.46
C VAL A 689 22.68 -20.46 2.70
N SER A 690 22.22 -19.40 3.36
CA SER A 690 21.54 -18.28 2.71
C SER A 690 22.00 -16.94 3.29
N ARG A 691 21.97 -15.89 2.46
CA ARG A 691 22.27 -14.51 2.86
C ARG A 691 21.43 -13.53 2.03
N GLU A 692 20.67 -12.67 2.69
CA GLU A 692 20.08 -11.48 2.06
C GLU A 692 21.02 -10.28 2.27
N GLY A 693 21.09 -9.37 1.29
CA GLY A 693 21.79 -8.09 1.43
C GLY A 693 21.15 -7.24 2.54
N SER A 694 21.96 -6.70 3.45
CA SER A 694 21.49 -5.86 4.55
C SER A 694 21.08 -4.45 4.11
N ALA A 695 21.66 -3.98 3.00
CA ALA A 695 21.21 -2.78 2.29
C ALA A 695 20.36 -3.19 1.08
N SER A 696 19.37 -2.38 0.75
CA SER A 696 18.56 -2.55 -0.46
C SER A 696 19.24 -1.91 -1.67
N ASP A 697 19.22 -2.60 -2.81
CA ASP A 697 19.63 -2.04 -4.09
C ASP A 697 18.49 -1.21 -4.70
N THR A 698 18.81 -0.25 -5.56
CA THR A 698 17.82 0.55 -6.28
C THR A 698 18.00 0.35 -7.78
N ILE A 699 16.91 -0.04 -8.45
CA ILE A 699 16.80 -0.11 -9.90
C ILE A 699 16.18 1.21 -10.38
N VAL A 700 16.87 1.94 -11.24
CA VAL A 700 16.39 3.17 -11.91
C VAL A 700 15.95 2.86 -13.34
N ASP A 701 15.23 3.79 -13.97
CA ASP A 701 14.82 3.62 -15.37
C ASP A 701 16.01 3.90 -16.33
N SER A 702 16.40 2.93 -17.16
CA SER A 702 17.46 3.13 -18.18
C SER A 702 17.11 4.19 -19.22
N THR A 703 15.81 4.42 -19.45
CA THR A 703 15.32 5.35 -20.47
C THR A 703 15.31 6.81 -19.99
N ALA A 704 15.71 7.08 -18.74
CA ALA A 704 15.72 8.42 -18.14
C ALA A 704 17.00 9.22 -18.46
N PRO A 705 16.96 10.25 -19.34
CA PRO A 705 18.14 11.04 -19.68
C PRO A 705 18.63 11.93 -18.52
N ALA A 706 19.93 12.23 -18.50
CA ALA A 706 20.62 13.08 -17.53
C ALA A 706 20.29 14.59 -17.68
N THR A 707 19.01 14.97 -17.54
CA THR A 707 18.49 16.33 -17.78
C THR A 707 17.57 16.85 -16.66
N GLY A 708 17.59 16.20 -15.50
CA GLY A 708 16.75 16.47 -14.33
C GLY A 708 17.25 17.59 -13.43
N LYS A 709 16.47 17.89 -12.37
CA LYS A 709 16.84 18.86 -11.34
C LYS A 709 17.69 18.19 -10.26
N TRP A 710 18.70 18.88 -9.74
CA TRP A 710 19.28 18.55 -8.43
C TRP A 710 18.29 18.90 -7.31
N LYS A 711 18.40 18.21 -6.17
CA LYS A 711 17.48 18.37 -5.02
C LYS A 711 18.23 18.62 -3.73
N ILE A 712 17.79 19.56 -2.89
CA ILE A 712 18.26 19.72 -1.51
C ILE A 712 17.13 19.31 -0.56
N VAL A 713 17.45 18.58 0.51
CA VAL A 713 16.54 18.34 1.64
C VAL A 713 17.16 18.93 2.89
N ILE A 714 16.37 19.67 3.66
CA ILE A 714 16.76 20.36 4.88
C ILE A 714 15.83 19.89 6.00
N ASP A 715 16.39 19.20 6.98
CA ASP A 715 15.66 18.76 8.17
C ASP A 715 16.06 19.64 9.35
N LEU A 716 15.12 20.48 9.80
CA LEU A 716 15.30 21.36 10.94
C LEU A 716 14.69 20.72 12.19
N SER A 717 15.35 20.88 13.35
CA SER A 717 14.73 20.49 14.62
C SER A 717 13.59 21.46 14.97
N LYS A 718 12.45 20.92 15.43
CA LYS A 718 11.37 21.74 16.03
C LYS A 718 11.88 22.71 17.09
N ASN A 719 12.83 22.26 17.92
CA ASN A 719 13.61 23.17 18.75
C ASN A 719 14.70 23.82 17.89
N ARG A 720 14.41 25.02 17.39
CA ARG A 720 15.29 25.79 16.49
C ARG A 720 16.64 26.23 17.10
N TYR A 721 16.87 26.06 18.40
CA TYR A 721 18.22 26.23 18.96
C TYR A 721 19.18 25.12 18.53
N ASN A 722 18.65 23.95 18.16
CA ASN A 722 19.44 22.83 17.67
C ASN A 722 19.82 23.00 16.19
N ILE A 723 20.98 22.44 15.83
CA ILE A 723 21.47 22.38 14.46
C ILE A 723 20.63 21.37 13.66
N GLY A 724 20.24 21.74 12.44
CA GLY A 724 19.60 20.86 11.47
C GLY A 724 20.58 20.34 10.41
N THR A 725 20.11 19.48 9.51
CA THR A 725 20.93 18.87 8.46
C THR A 725 20.46 19.28 7.07
N LEU A 726 21.39 19.61 6.19
CA LEU A 726 21.14 19.89 4.77
C LEU A 726 21.87 18.84 3.93
N SER A 727 21.14 18.15 3.06
CA SER A 727 21.67 17.15 2.11
C SER A 727 21.33 17.52 0.67
N LEU A 728 22.34 17.52 -0.21
CA LEU A 728 22.21 17.69 -1.66
C LEU A 728 22.16 16.32 -2.34
N TYR A 729 21.27 16.18 -3.31
CA TYR A 729 21.03 14.99 -4.12
C TYR A 729 21.10 15.35 -5.62
N ASP A 730 21.54 14.40 -6.44
CA ASP A 730 21.36 14.49 -7.90
C ASP A 730 19.92 14.15 -8.33
N GLN A 731 19.66 14.16 -9.64
CA GLN A 731 18.35 13.82 -10.21
C GLN A 731 17.90 12.37 -9.91
N TYR A 732 18.84 11.48 -9.60
CA TYR A 732 18.60 10.06 -9.34
C TYR A 732 18.36 9.77 -7.86
N GLY A 733 18.41 10.80 -6.99
CA GLY A 733 18.26 10.64 -5.55
C GLY A 733 19.54 10.19 -4.83
N THR A 734 20.72 10.27 -5.46
CA THR A 734 22.00 9.97 -4.82
C THR A 734 22.50 11.17 -4.04
N VAL A 735 22.77 11.03 -2.74
CA VAL A 735 23.39 12.08 -1.92
C VAL A 735 24.79 12.42 -2.46
N LYS A 736 25.06 13.70 -2.71
CA LYS A 736 26.37 14.22 -3.13
C LYS A 736 27.09 14.99 -2.02
N LEU A 737 26.35 15.57 -1.08
CA LEU A 737 26.90 16.39 -0.01
C LEU A 737 25.91 16.43 1.16
N THR A 738 26.41 16.42 2.40
CA THR A 738 25.63 16.64 3.62
C THR A 738 26.40 17.58 4.55
N MET A 739 25.70 18.51 5.21
CA MET A 739 26.29 19.51 6.10
C MET A 739 25.32 19.92 7.22
N ASN A 740 25.87 20.56 8.24
CA ASN A 740 25.11 21.19 9.32
C ASN A 740 24.55 22.55 8.86
N CYS A 741 23.33 22.86 9.29
CA CYS A 741 22.66 24.12 8.98
C CYS A 741 21.80 24.64 10.14
N LEU A 742 21.40 25.92 10.08
CA LEU A 742 20.53 26.54 11.08
C LEU A 742 19.45 27.39 10.42
N GLY A 743 18.18 27.06 10.68
CA GLY A 743 16.99 27.80 10.22
C GLY A 743 16.33 28.65 11.31
N ARG A 744 17.12 29.20 12.23
CA ARG A 744 16.65 30.02 13.36
C ARG A 744 16.78 31.52 13.08
N SER A 745 15.77 32.31 13.42
CA SER A 745 15.85 33.78 13.40
C SER A 745 16.47 34.35 14.67
N ALA A 746 16.94 35.60 14.61
CA ALA A 746 17.49 36.29 15.77
C ALA A 746 16.52 36.34 16.98
N SER A 747 15.23 36.54 16.72
CA SER A 747 14.15 36.53 17.73
C SER A 747 13.65 35.13 18.09
N ASN A 748 13.93 34.12 17.26
CA ASN A 748 13.34 32.78 17.34
C ASN A 748 11.79 32.73 17.20
N ASP A 749 11.17 33.79 16.66
CA ASP A 749 9.72 33.83 16.43
C ASP A 749 9.25 32.70 15.50
N SER A 750 7.95 32.38 15.59
CA SER A 750 7.29 31.42 14.69
C SER A 750 7.67 31.66 13.23
N MET A 751 7.89 30.58 12.49
CA MET A 751 8.17 30.65 11.07
C MET A 751 7.05 31.28 10.22
N SER A 752 5.81 31.35 10.75
CA SER A 752 4.71 32.10 10.15
C SER A 752 4.87 33.63 10.23
N VAL A 753 5.76 34.14 11.09
CA VAL A 753 5.93 35.58 11.36
C VAL A 753 6.99 36.18 10.43
N PHE A 754 6.79 37.45 10.04
CA PHE A 754 7.79 38.21 9.29
C PHE A 754 9.12 38.29 10.07
N ARG A 755 10.22 37.94 9.40
CA ARG A 755 11.57 37.76 10.00
C ARG A 755 11.72 36.66 11.07
N GLY A 756 10.68 35.84 11.30
CA GLY A 756 10.74 34.65 12.16
C GLY A 756 11.59 33.52 11.59
N ASN A 757 11.54 32.35 12.23
CA ASN A 757 12.28 31.14 11.83
C ASN A 757 12.06 30.74 10.36
N THR A 758 12.95 29.92 9.78
CA THR A 758 12.80 29.45 8.39
C THR A 758 11.51 28.63 8.23
N PRO A 759 10.60 28.99 7.29
CA PRO A 759 9.40 28.21 7.00
C PRO A 759 9.70 26.83 6.43
N THR A 760 8.86 25.87 6.78
CA THR A 760 8.79 24.57 6.10
C THR A 760 8.08 24.71 4.75
N GLY A 761 8.34 23.76 3.85
CA GLY A 761 7.72 23.71 2.54
C GLY A 761 8.69 23.34 1.42
N VAL A 762 8.17 23.34 0.20
CA VAL A 762 8.94 23.15 -1.03
C VAL A 762 9.29 24.50 -1.62
N TYR A 763 10.53 24.64 -2.07
CA TYR A 763 11.05 25.79 -2.77
C TYR A 763 11.67 25.33 -4.09
N SER A 764 11.69 26.22 -5.08
CA SER A 764 12.64 26.15 -6.18
C SER A 764 13.90 26.93 -5.78
N GLY A 765 15.06 26.59 -6.34
CA GLY A 765 16.26 27.39 -6.09
C GLY A 765 17.36 27.26 -7.13
N TYR A 766 18.25 28.24 -7.15
CA TYR A 766 19.35 28.34 -8.11
C TYR A 766 20.57 29.03 -7.48
N LEU A 767 21.75 28.86 -8.07
CA LEU A 767 22.97 29.54 -7.61
C LEU A 767 22.96 31.02 -8.06
N ASP A 768 23.05 31.92 -7.08
CA ASP A 768 22.99 33.38 -7.29
C ASP A 768 24.21 34.09 -6.67
N GLY A 769 24.55 35.27 -7.16
CA GLY A 769 25.75 36.02 -6.78
C GLY A 769 27.06 35.45 -7.39
N PRO A 770 28.22 35.58 -6.70
CA PRO A 770 28.39 35.94 -5.29
C PRO A 770 28.08 37.42 -4.98
N TYR A 771 27.70 37.68 -3.73
CA TYR A 771 27.47 39.04 -3.21
C TYR A 771 28.60 39.55 -2.28
N ASP A 772 29.61 38.69 -2.05
CA ASP A 772 30.82 38.86 -1.22
C ASP A 772 30.74 39.91 -0.10
N ASN A 773 30.13 39.53 1.03
CA ASN A 773 30.07 40.38 2.21
C ASN A 773 29.89 39.57 3.51
N ALA A 774 30.07 40.25 4.65
CA ALA A 774 29.98 39.66 5.97
C ALA A 774 28.62 39.00 6.31
N VAL A 775 27.53 39.33 5.60
CA VAL A 775 26.19 38.77 5.87
C VAL A 775 25.94 37.48 5.10
N TYR A 776 26.31 37.45 3.80
CA TYR A 776 26.01 36.37 2.85
C TYR A 776 27.18 35.43 2.53
N GLY A 777 28.39 35.79 2.98
CA GLY A 777 29.61 35.03 2.70
C GLY A 777 30.22 35.37 1.33
N PRO A 778 31.42 34.84 1.03
CA PRO A 778 32.18 35.17 -0.17
C PRO A 778 31.76 34.35 -1.40
N TYR A 779 30.91 33.33 -1.23
CA TYR A 779 30.53 32.38 -2.28
C TYR A 779 29.09 32.61 -2.77
N LYS A 780 28.70 31.93 -3.84
CA LYS A 780 27.32 31.94 -4.33
C LYS A 780 26.35 31.48 -3.24
N VAL A 781 25.17 32.08 -3.22
CA VAL A 781 24.07 31.64 -2.37
C VAL A 781 23.18 30.71 -3.17
N VAL A 782 22.39 29.87 -2.51
CA VAL A 782 21.23 29.26 -3.16
C VAL A 782 20.04 30.19 -2.91
N ASN A 783 19.64 30.93 -3.93
CA ASN A 783 18.43 31.75 -3.90
C ASN A 783 17.21 30.82 -3.94
N MET A 784 16.16 31.10 -3.16
CA MET A 784 15.00 30.22 -3.01
C MET A 784 13.69 30.98 -3.18
N THR A 785 12.79 30.40 -3.97
CA THR A 785 11.42 30.89 -4.16
C THR A 785 10.46 29.80 -3.68
N GLY A 786 9.57 30.13 -2.75
CA GLY A 786 8.56 29.20 -2.24
C GLY A 786 7.64 28.68 -3.34
N VAL A 787 7.29 27.39 -3.27
CA VAL A 787 6.45 26.69 -4.25
C VAL A 787 5.23 26.07 -3.57
N SER A 788 5.38 25.48 -2.38
CA SER A 788 4.27 24.96 -1.58
C SER A 788 4.62 24.82 -0.10
N GLY A 789 3.64 24.56 0.75
CA GLY A 789 3.81 24.46 2.21
C GLY A 789 3.76 25.82 2.91
N LEU A 790 4.24 25.89 4.16
CA LEU A 790 4.04 27.08 5.00
C LEU A 790 4.63 28.35 4.37
N ILE A 791 5.74 28.25 3.63
CA ILE A 791 6.33 29.38 2.91
C ILE A 791 5.32 30.16 2.05
N THR A 792 4.41 29.50 1.30
CA THR A 792 3.45 30.18 0.43
C THR A 792 2.30 30.84 1.19
N THR A 793 2.07 30.43 2.44
CA THR A 793 1.10 31.09 3.34
C THR A 793 1.70 32.26 4.11
N THR A 794 3.01 32.49 4.01
CA THR A 794 3.69 33.64 4.61
C THR A 794 4.08 34.65 3.53
N PRO A 795 3.86 35.96 3.72
CA PRO A 795 4.26 36.99 2.75
C PRO A 795 5.78 37.25 2.84
N ARG A 796 6.59 36.22 2.55
CA ARG A 796 8.05 36.20 2.75
C ARG A 796 8.78 35.84 1.47
N SER A 797 9.72 36.71 1.08
CA SER A 797 10.66 36.51 -0.03
C SER A 797 12.10 36.76 0.44
N GLY A 798 13.10 36.45 -0.40
CA GLY A 798 14.51 36.66 -0.06
C GLY A 798 15.07 35.68 0.98
N ILE A 799 14.51 34.46 1.07
CA ILE A 799 15.03 33.39 1.94
C ILE A 799 16.07 32.59 1.14
N TRP A 800 17.32 32.59 1.58
CA TRP A 800 18.43 31.95 0.87
C TRP A 800 19.17 30.92 1.74
N ILE A 801 19.91 29.99 1.13
CA ILE A 801 20.94 29.19 1.81
C ILE A 801 22.29 29.89 1.61
N HIS A 802 22.96 30.29 2.70
CA HIS A 802 24.19 31.07 2.59
C HIS A 802 25.13 30.99 3.80
N GLY A 803 26.40 31.34 3.55
CA GLY A 803 27.43 31.55 4.56
C GLY A 803 27.48 32.99 5.06
N GLY A 804 28.64 33.39 5.59
CA GLY A 804 28.90 34.67 6.23
C GLY A 804 28.80 34.61 7.77
N ARG A 805 29.16 35.71 8.44
CA ARG A 805 29.24 35.86 9.91
C ARG A 805 30.21 34.85 10.55
N SER A 806 29.90 34.36 11.75
CA SER A 806 30.75 33.44 12.52
C SER A 806 31.05 32.15 11.75
N GLN A 807 32.32 31.72 11.80
CA GLN A 807 32.80 30.45 11.24
C GLN A 807 33.08 29.39 12.32
N THR A 808 32.82 29.71 13.59
CA THR A 808 32.90 28.77 14.72
C THR A 808 31.53 28.36 15.24
N SER A 809 30.47 29.12 14.90
CA SER A 809 29.09 28.87 15.32
C SER A 809 28.09 29.35 14.28
N LEU A 810 27.10 28.53 13.95
CA LEU A 810 26.04 28.92 13.01
C LEU A 810 25.19 30.03 13.65
N SER A 811 25.25 31.22 13.05
CA SER A 811 24.58 32.42 13.56
C SER A 811 23.12 32.52 13.07
N PRO A 812 22.15 32.93 13.91
CA PRO A 812 20.77 33.14 13.49
C PRO A 812 20.61 34.17 12.36
N THR A 813 19.51 34.08 11.63
CA THR A 813 19.21 34.90 10.44
C THR A 813 17.91 35.71 10.65
N TYR A 814 17.24 36.11 9.57
CA TYR A 814 15.85 36.62 9.57
C TYR A 814 14.93 35.74 8.69
N GLY A 815 15.27 34.46 8.54
CA GLY A 815 14.51 33.48 7.74
C GLY A 815 15.38 32.58 6.86
N CYS A 816 16.56 33.05 6.45
CA CYS A 816 17.54 32.29 5.67
C CYS A 816 18.08 31.07 6.41
N VAL A 817 18.51 30.05 5.66
CA VAL A 817 19.25 28.90 6.20
C VAL A 817 20.74 29.25 6.25
N ARG A 818 21.31 29.26 7.46
CA ARG A 818 22.75 29.51 7.68
C ARG A 818 23.56 28.21 7.55
N ILE A 819 24.66 28.28 6.81
CA ILE A 819 25.74 27.29 6.77
C ILE A 819 27.10 28.00 6.98
N PHE A 820 28.21 27.26 7.07
CA PHE A 820 29.56 27.84 7.12
C PHE A 820 30.09 28.18 5.71
N ASN A 821 31.07 29.09 5.60
CA ASN A 821 31.66 29.48 4.31
C ASN A 821 32.29 28.28 3.57
N ALA A 822 32.94 27.37 4.31
CA ALA A 822 33.54 26.18 3.73
C ALA A 822 32.49 25.24 3.09
N ASP A 823 31.34 25.09 3.73
CA ASP A 823 30.25 24.25 3.21
C ASP A 823 29.43 24.97 2.14
N GLN A 824 29.31 26.29 2.21
CA GLN A 824 28.79 27.13 1.12
C GLN A 824 29.61 26.93 -0.16
N LYS A 825 30.96 26.91 -0.04
CA LYS A 825 31.85 26.61 -1.17
C LYS A 825 31.61 25.22 -1.74
N LYS A 826 31.57 24.18 -0.90
CA LYS A 826 31.26 22.81 -1.36
C LYS A 826 29.92 22.75 -2.08
N LEU A 827 28.89 23.39 -1.52
CA LEU A 827 27.53 23.39 -2.08
C LEU A 827 27.48 24.05 -3.47
N GLN A 828 28.08 25.23 -3.65
CA GLN A 828 28.12 25.88 -4.98
C GLN A 828 28.95 25.08 -6.00
N ASP A 829 30.06 24.47 -5.58
CA ASP A 829 30.96 23.75 -6.47
C ASP A 829 30.30 22.43 -6.94
N THR A 830 29.66 21.70 -6.02
CA THR A 830 28.91 20.47 -6.35
C THR A 830 27.70 20.75 -7.23
N ILE A 831 26.90 21.79 -6.93
CA ILE A 831 25.75 22.16 -7.78
C ILE A 831 26.24 22.61 -9.18
N SER A 832 27.34 23.36 -9.26
CA SER A 832 27.92 23.75 -10.55
C SER A 832 28.41 22.54 -11.35
N SER A 833 29.01 21.55 -10.70
CA SER A 833 29.42 20.28 -11.33
C SER A 833 28.21 19.50 -11.86
N LEU A 834 27.13 19.40 -11.09
CA LEU A 834 25.88 18.76 -11.54
C LEU A 834 25.28 19.47 -12.76
N ILE A 835 25.25 20.81 -12.76
CA ILE A 835 24.77 21.60 -13.91
C ILE A 835 25.65 21.37 -15.14
N ASN A 836 26.97 21.40 -14.99
CA ASN A 836 27.93 21.16 -16.08
C ASN A 836 27.87 19.73 -16.63
N THR A 837 27.31 18.78 -15.89
CA THR A 837 27.09 17.38 -16.30
C THR A 837 25.66 17.10 -16.79
N GLY A 838 24.86 18.14 -17.05
CA GLY A 838 23.55 18.04 -17.72
C GLY A 838 22.34 18.42 -16.86
N HIS A 839 22.51 18.61 -15.55
CA HIS A 839 21.38 18.95 -14.67
C HIS A 839 20.86 20.38 -14.92
N LYS A 840 19.57 20.60 -14.64
CA LYS A 840 18.95 21.93 -14.74
C LYS A 840 19.58 22.94 -13.77
N LYS A 841 19.74 24.18 -14.23
CA LYS A 841 20.21 25.32 -13.42
C LYS A 841 19.36 25.59 -12.17
N VAL A 842 18.06 25.25 -12.23
CA VAL A 842 17.10 25.37 -11.13
C VAL A 842 16.85 24.00 -10.50
N GLY A 843 17.17 23.86 -9.22
CA GLY A 843 16.89 22.69 -8.38
C GLY A 843 15.56 22.77 -7.65
N THR A 844 15.29 21.74 -6.85
CA THR A 844 14.18 21.67 -5.89
C THR A 844 14.75 21.62 -4.48
N ILE A 845 14.15 22.32 -3.52
CA ILE A 845 14.60 22.35 -2.12
C ILE A 845 13.40 22.04 -1.23
N ILE A 846 13.54 21.13 -0.28
CA ILE A 846 12.48 20.73 0.64
C ILE A 846 12.95 21.04 2.07
N ILE A 847 12.20 21.84 2.82
CA ILE A 847 12.46 22.13 4.23
C ILE A 847 11.39 21.45 5.09
N SER A 848 11.82 20.57 5.98
CA SER A 848 10.98 19.81 6.91
C SER A 848 11.32 20.10 8.38
N GLU A 849 10.43 19.70 9.28
CA GLU A 849 10.69 19.64 10.71
C GLU A 849 10.69 18.21 11.23
N LYS A 850 11.61 17.91 12.14
CA LYS A 850 11.63 16.69 12.96
C LYS A 850 11.44 17.06 14.44
#